data_AF-A0AAV1N359-F1
#
_entry.id   AF-A0AAV1N359-F1
#
_cell.length_a   1.000
_cell.length_b   1.000
_cell.length_c   1.000
_cell.angle_alpha   90.00
_cell.angle_beta   90.00
_cell.angle_gamma   90.00
#
_symmetry.space_group_name_H-M   'P 1'
#
loop_
_entity.id
_entity.type
_entity.pdbx_description
1 polymer ?
#
loop_
_entity_poly.entity_id
_entity_poly.type
_entity_poly.pdbx_seq_one_letter_code
_entity_poly.pdbx_strand_id
1 'polypeptide(L)'
;MTRHVEDKYITVYTACLTTLRSFLETCGTKLALTLWCLQHTNPYSEMTETETRNHHDGKQHNGDVMAETSTVEDVFDDTYREKEGPKPPRILVWRNIILMSLLHFGALYGVTVIPSASALTLAWSVVYFLISALGVTAGAHRLWSHRSYKASPPLRVFLAIANSMAFQNDIYEWARDHRVHHKYSETDADPHNAMRGFFFAHIGWLLVRKHPDVIEKGKKLELSDLKADKVVMFQRRHYKLSVLIFCFLVPMLVPWYFWGESLHVGYFVPGLLRYTMVLNSTWLVNSAAHMWGNRPYDQTINPRENPLVAISAIGEGFHNYHHTFPFDYATSEFGCKLNLTTAFINLMCSLGLATDRKMRQGSPSCPALKAQGALLIIAVSRWCNTSDWPGELSAGFGRALSDRHPPSPVRMFMHLEVFYYIFILLAHMRSYCCWSVNNFLMTGPKAYLIYSSSVAAGAQSGIEECKYQFAWDRWNCPERALQLSTHSSLRSANRETAFVHAISSAGVMYTLTRNCSLGDFDNCGCDDSRNGQRGGHGWLWGGCSDNVGFGEAISKQFVDALETGQDARAAMNLHNNEAGRKKGKNLSKWEKRSCKRLCGECGLAVEERKAEMVSSCNCKFHWCCAVKCEQCRKTVTKYFCVKKGGQRGRNESAGSRRKNLRLRKKH
;
A
#
# COMPACT_ATOMS: atom_id res chain seq x y z
N MET A 1 49.05 -25.22 10.30
CA MET A 1 48.03 -24.34 10.91
C MET A 1 47.16 -23.63 9.88
N THR A 2 47.66 -23.33 8.67
CA THR A 2 46.91 -22.69 7.56
C THR A 2 45.88 -23.59 6.86
N ARG A 3 46.16 -24.89 6.67
CA ARG A 3 45.19 -25.85 6.07
C ARG A 3 43.94 -26.09 6.92
N HIS A 4 44.07 -26.04 8.25
CA HIS A 4 42.94 -26.27 9.17
C HIS A 4 41.97 -25.09 9.29
N VAL A 5 42.37 -23.92 8.77
CA VAL A 5 41.53 -22.73 8.68
C VAL A 5 40.77 -22.73 7.35
N GLU A 6 41.43 -23.07 6.23
CA GLU A 6 40.81 -23.22 4.91
C GLU A 6 39.68 -24.26 4.88
N ASP A 7 39.88 -25.42 5.51
CA ASP A 7 38.86 -26.46 5.60
C ASP A 7 37.61 -26.00 6.38
N LYS A 8 37.77 -25.14 7.40
CA LYS A 8 36.64 -24.59 8.16
C LYS A 8 35.88 -23.52 7.37
N TYR A 9 36.57 -22.69 6.57
CA TYR A 9 35.92 -21.69 5.70
C TYR A 9 35.14 -22.33 4.55
N ILE A 10 35.71 -23.37 3.92
CA ILE A 10 35.04 -24.13 2.87
C ILE A 10 33.85 -24.89 3.45
N THR A 11 33.99 -25.51 4.64
CA THR A 11 32.88 -26.23 5.28
C THR A 11 31.72 -25.29 5.63
N VAL A 12 31.99 -24.07 6.11
CA VAL A 12 30.94 -23.07 6.41
C VAL A 12 30.31 -22.49 5.14
N TYR A 13 31.10 -22.25 4.08
CA TYR A 13 30.62 -21.78 2.78
C TYR A 13 29.74 -22.84 2.09
N THR A 14 30.20 -24.09 2.06
CA THR A 14 29.45 -25.23 1.52
C THR A 14 28.22 -25.53 2.38
N ALA A 15 28.28 -25.40 3.71
CA ALA A 15 27.12 -25.50 4.60
C ALA A 15 26.10 -24.37 4.36
N CYS A 16 26.52 -23.14 4.07
CA CYS A 16 25.62 -22.02 3.76
C CYS A 16 24.97 -22.20 2.38
N LEU A 17 25.72 -22.64 1.37
CA LEU A 17 25.17 -22.96 0.04
C LEU A 17 24.28 -24.20 0.07
N THR A 18 24.59 -25.23 0.86
CA THR A 18 23.69 -26.36 1.09
C THR A 18 22.50 -25.99 1.96
N THR A 19 22.59 -25.00 2.86
CA THR A 19 21.43 -24.47 3.60
C THR A 19 20.55 -23.62 2.70
N LEU A 20 21.12 -22.83 1.80
CA LEU A 20 20.38 -22.06 0.78
C LEU A 20 19.72 -23.00 -0.24
N ARG A 21 20.43 -24.04 -0.68
CA ARG A 21 19.92 -25.12 -1.53
C ARG A 21 18.86 -25.95 -0.81
N SER A 22 19.10 -26.35 0.44
CA SER A 22 18.14 -27.07 1.28
C SER A 22 16.93 -26.19 1.58
N PHE A 23 17.08 -24.88 1.73
CA PHE A 23 15.96 -23.95 1.84
C PHE A 23 15.12 -23.94 0.55
N LEU A 24 15.76 -23.91 -0.63
CA LEU A 24 15.09 -24.02 -1.93
C LEU A 24 14.43 -25.40 -2.14
N GLU A 25 15.08 -26.50 -1.74
CA GLU A 25 14.59 -27.88 -1.85
C GLU A 25 13.50 -28.23 -0.79
N THR A 26 13.60 -27.68 0.43
CA THR A 26 12.61 -27.86 1.51
C THR A 26 11.36 -27.01 1.28
N CYS A 27 11.52 -25.82 0.68
CA CYS A 27 10.40 -25.08 0.10
C CYS A 27 9.73 -25.88 -1.02
N GLY A 28 10.49 -26.58 -1.88
CA GLY A 28 9.94 -27.46 -2.92
C GLY A 28 9.17 -28.67 -2.37
N THR A 29 9.72 -29.37 -1.37
CA THR A 29 9.14 -30.62 -0.83
C THR A 29 7.95 -30.39 0.13
N LYS A 30 7.96 -29.32 0.94
CA LYS A 30 6.76 -28.94 1.73
C LYS A 30 5.63 -28.39 0.86
N LEU A 31 5.94 -27.77 -0.27
CA LEU A 31 4.97 -27.33 -1.27
C LEU A 31 4.31 -28.53 -1.98
N ALA A 32 5.06 -29.60 -2.26
CA ALA A 32 4.53 -30.85 -2.82
C ALA A 32 3.57 -31.58 -1.86
N LEU A 33 3.89 -31.65 -0.55
CA LEU A 33 2.99 -32.26 0.45
C LEU A 33 1.71 -31.44 0.67
N THR A 34 1.81 -30.11 0.64
CA THR A 34 0.65 -29.22 0.79
C THR A 34 -0.27 -29.28 -0.44
N LEU A 35 0.30 -29.43 -1.64
CA LEU A 35 -0.44 -29.69 -2.89
C LEU A 35 -1.09 -31.08 -2.92
N TRP A 36 -0.45 -32.11 -2.35
CA TRP A 36 -1.05 -33.44 -2.20
C TRP A 36 -2.28 -33.44 -1.27
N CYS A 37 -2.20 -32.73 -0.12
CA CYS A 37 -3.34 -32.56 0.78
C CYS A 37 -4.47 -31.72 0.14
N LEU A 38 -4.16 -30.64 -0.58
CA LEU A 38 -5.16 -29.79 -1.23
C LEU A 38 -5.85 -30.46 -2.43
N GLN A 39 -5.22 -31.44 -3.09
CA GLN A 39 -5.85 -32.24 -4.14
C GLN A 39 -6.77 -33.35 -3.61
N HIS A 40 -6.72 -33.70 -2.31
CA HIS A 40 -7.45 -34.85 -1.75
C HIS A 40 -8.47 -34.51 -0.65
N THR A 41 -8.66 -33.23 -0.29
CA THR A 41 -9.77 -32.82 0.57
C THR A 41 -10.77 -31.97 -0.20
N ASN A 42 -11.87 -32.62 -0.60
CA ASN A 42 -13.07 -31.97 -1.13
C ASN A 42 -14.12 -31.92 -0.02
N PRO A 43 -14.43 -30.76 0.60
CA PRO A 43 -15.61 -30.65 1.45
C PRO A 43 -16.60 -29.69 0.81
N TYR A 44 -17.36 -30.21 -0.16
CA TYR A 44 -18.69 -29.68 -0.49
C TYR A 44 -19.61 -30.86 -0.83
N SER A 45 -20.21 -31.45 0.21
CA SER A 45 -21.51 -32.10 0.09
C SER A 45 -22.24 -32.10 1.43
N GLU A 46 -23.49 -31.69 1.36
CA GLU A 46 -24.60 -31.97 2.27
C GLU A 46 -24.75 -31.14 3.56
N MET A 47 -25.89 -30.45 3.56
CA MET A 47 -26.51 -29.71 4.65
C MET A 47 -27.79 -30.47 4.98
N THR A 48 -27.95 -30.97 6.20
CA THR A 48 -29.25 -31.37 6.76
C THR A 48 -29.28 -31.16 8.28
N GLU A 49 -30.46 -30.74 8.74
CA GLU A 49 -30.85 -30.40 10.11
C GLU A 49 -30.97 -31.61 11.05
N THR A 50 -31.21 -31.30 12.34
CA THR A 50 -31.44 -32.16 13.55
C THR A 50 -30.14 -32.65 14.21
N GLU A 51 -29.89 -32.49 15.52
CA GLU A 51 -30.77 -32.54 16.69
C GLU A 51 -30.41 -31.51 17.78
N THR A 52 -31.40 -31.25 18.63
CA THR A 52 -31.36 -30.44 19.84
C THR A 52 -31.03 -31.29 21.06
N ARG A 53 -30.32 -30.66 22.03
CA ARG A 53 -30.49 -30.71 23.51
C ARG A 53 -29.24 -31.05 24.34
N ASN A 54 -29.04 -30.13 25.29
CA ASN A 54 -28.63 -30.30 26.68
C ASN A 54 -27.19 -30.77 26.97
N HIS A 55 -26.37 -29.83 27.46
CA HIS A 55 -25.90 -29.94 28.84
C HIS A 55 -25.62 -28.56 29.45
N HIS A 56 -26.28 -28.31 30.58
CA HIS A 56 -26.07 -27.19 31.49
C HIS A 56 -24.86 -27.46 32.41
N ASP A 57 -24.31 -26.35 32.90
CA ASP A 57 -23.49 -26.14 34.11
C ASP A 57 -22.01 -26.51 34.11
N GLY A 58 -21.18 -25.51 34.46
CA GLY A 58 -19.78 -25.72 34.79
C GLY A 58 -18.89 -24.47 34.86
N LYS A 59 -19.15 -23.59 35.83
CA LYS A 59 -18.20 -22.76 36.62
C LYS A 59 -17.11 -21.92 35.92
N GLN A 60 -17.18 -20.63 36.22
CA GLN A 60 -16.09 -19.66 36.25
C GLN A 60 -14.76 -20.25 36.72
N HIS A 61 -13.72 -20.05 35.92
CA HIS A 61 -12.35 -19.97 36.43
C HIS A 61 -11.63 -18.80 35.75
N ASN A 62 -11.21 -17.84 36.58
CA ASN A 62 -10.27 -16.78 36.22
C ASN A 62 -9.03 -17.39 35.56
N GLY A 63 -8.73 -16.95 34.35
CA GLY A 63 -7.44 -17.11 33.70
C GLY A 63 -7.06 -15.78 33.08
N ASP A 64 -6.02 -15.16 33.63
CA ASP A 64 -5.42 -13.91 33.16
C ASP A 64 -5.09 -14.01 31.66
N VAL A 65 -5.81 -13.24 30.84
CA VAL A 65 -5.39 -12.96 29.47
C VAL A 65 -4.55 -11.69 29.53
N MET A 66 -3.23 -11.88 29.67
CA MET A 66 -2.26 -10.88 29.25
C MET A 66 -2.31 -10.75 27.73
N ALA A 67 -2.68 -9.58 27.19
CA ALA A 67 -2.09 -8.99 25.98
C ALA A 67 -2.89 -7.77 25.48
N GLU A 68 -2.37 -6.55 25.67
CA GLU A 68 -2.45 -5.46 24.67
C GLU A 68 -1.55 -4.28 25.09
N THR A 69 -0.23 -4.45 24.90
CA THR A 69 0.77 -3.39 25.20
C THR A 69 1.56 -2.96 23.95
N SER A 70 1.26 -3.50 22.76
CA SER A 70 2.18 -3.44 21.61
C SER A 70 2.03 -2.23 20.67
N THR A 71 1.06 -1.34 20.88
CA THR A 71 0.75 -0.20 20.00
C THR A 71 1.16 1.17 20.55
N VAL A 72 1.60 1.25 21.81
CA VAL A 72 1.84 2.53 22.52
C VAL A 72 3.25 3.09 22.27
N GLU A 73 4.19 2.29 21.78
CA GLU A 73 5.62 2.63 21.81
C GLU A 73 6.12 3.50 20.65
N ASP A 74 5.48 3.43 19.48
CA ASP A 74 5.89 4.15 18.25
C ASP A 74 5.16 5.49 18.06
N VAL A 75 4.36 5.90 19.04
CA VAL A 75 3.63 7.19 19.03
C VAL A 75 4.56 8.29 19.54
N PHE A 76 4.48 9.46 18.90
CA PHE A 76 5.24 10.65 19.29
C PHE A 76 4.97 11.01 20.76
N ASP A 77 6.03 11.31 21.51
CA ASP A 77 5.91 11.70 22.92
C ASP A 77 5.84 13.23 23.05
N ASP A 78 4.61 13.76 22.93
CA ASP A 78 4.32 15.20 23.08
C ASP A 78 4.67 15.76 24.47
N THR A 79 4.90 14.89 25.46
CA THR A 79 5.22 15.31 26.83
C THR A 79 6.71 15.61 27.01
N TYR A 80 7.57 15.13 26.10
CA TYR A 80 9.00 15.39 26.20
C TYR A 80 9.34 16.84 25.86
N ARG A 81 10.10 17.49 26.75
CA ARG A 81 10.73 18.77 26.50
C ARG A 81 12.24 18.65 26.68
N GLU A 82 12.99 19.32 25.81
CA GLU A 82 14.44 19.41 25.93
C GLU A 82 14.83 20.05 27.27
N LYS A 83 15.96 19.61 27.83
CA LYS A 83 16.50 20.20 29.06
C LYS A 83 16.93 21.63 28.78
N GLU A 84 16.48 22.58 29.59
CA GLU A 84 16.90 23.98 29.49
C GLU A 84 18.38 24.14 29.83
N GLY A 85 19.10 24.95 29.05
CA GLY A 85 20.52 25.25 29.27
C GLY A 85 21.41 25.10 28.03
N PRO A 86 22.73 25.32 28.18
CA PRO A 86 23.67 25.18 27.06
C PRO A 86 23.80 23.71 26.64
N LYS A 87 23.61 23.44 25.34
CA LYS A 87 23.77 22.10 24.78
C LYS A 87 25.23 21.63 24.90
N PRO A 88 25.48 20.35 25.22
CA PRO A 88 26.84 19.84 25.36
C PRO A 88 27.63 19.97 24.04
N PRO A 89 28.95 20.23 24.10
CA PRO A 89 29.77 20.38 22.90
C PRO A 89 29.82 19.06 22.09
N ARG A 90 29.85 19.19 20.77
CA ARG A 90 29.93 18.04 19.86
C ARG A 90 31.34 17.44 19.90
N ILE A 91 31.42 16.14 20.21
CA ILE A 91 32.70 15.40 20.25
C ILE A 91 32.83 14.63 18.93
N LEU A 92 33.85 14.99 18.13
CA LEU A 92 34.14 14.35 16.85
C LEU A 92 34.72 12.93 17.05
N VAL A 93 34.32 12.00 16.18
CA VAL A 93 34.84 10.63 16.13
C VAL A 93 35.70 10.48 14.89
N TRP A 94 36.98 10.87 15.00
CA TRP A 94 37.94 10.91 13.87
C TRP A 94 38.04 9.61 13.08
N ARG A 95 37.96 8.45 13.75
CA ARG A 95 37.92 7.15 13.07
C ARG A 95 36.78 7.07 12.05
N ASN A 96 35.58 7.50 12.43
CA ASN A 96 34.42 7.45 11.56
C ASN A 96 34.55 8.46 10.42
N ILE A 97 35.07 9.66 10.70
CA ILE A 97 35.36 10.69 9.70
C ILE A 97 36.29 10.13 8.61
N ILE A 98 37.44 9.57 9.01
CA ILE A 98 38.43 9.02 8.08
C ILE A 98 37.83 7.88 7.24
N LEU A 99 37.17 6.90 7.88
CA LEU A 99 36.59 5.76 7.17
C LEU A 99 35.49 6.21 6.19
N MET A 100 34.66 7.17 6.59
CA MET A 100 33.58 7.67 5.74
C MET A 100 34.12 8.49 4.57
N SER A 101 35.16 9.30 4.79
CA SER A 101 35.87 10.01 3.71
C SER A 101 36.48 9.02 2.72
N LEU A 102 37.22 8.01 3.20
CA LEU A 102 37.84 7.00 2.33
C LEU A 102 36.80 6.21 1.52
N LEU A 103 35.67 5.86 2.14
CA LEU A 103 34.58 5.18 1.44
C LEU A 103 34.04 6.02 0.28
N HIS A 104 33.78 7.32 0.51
CA HIS A 104 33.23 8.20 -0.52
C HIS A 104 34.26 8.53 -1.61
N PHE A 105 35.55 8.67 -1.27
CA PHE A 105 36.62 8.79 -2.27
C PHE A 105 36.74 7.52 -3.13
N GLY A 106 36.67 6.34 -2.51
CA GLY A 106 36.66 5.06 -3.22
C GLY A 106 35.45 4.91 -4.13
N ALA A 107 34.27 5.36 -3.70
CA ALA A 107 33.07 5.37 -4.52
C ALA A 107 33.18 6.35 -5.69
N LEU A 108 33.71 7.56 -5.47
CA LEU A 108 33.95 8.53 -6.54
C LEU A 108 34.92 7.98 -7.58
N TYR A 109 35.98 7.30 -7.14
CA TYR A 109 36.86 6.57 -8.04
C TYR A 109 36.11 5.43 -8.76
N GLY A 110 35.26 4.69 -8.05
CA GLY A 110 34.39 3.68 -8.64
C GLY A 110 33.52 4.20 -9.78
N VAL A 111 33.03 5.45 -9.71
CA VAL A 111 32.31 6.09 -10.84
C VAL A 111 33.18 6.17 -12.10
N THR A 112 34.47 6.51 -11.95
CA THR A 112 35.39 6.58 -13.10
C THR A 112 35.70 5.21 -13.71
N VAL A 113 35.50 4.13 -12.94
CA VAL A 113 35.76 2.74 -13.34
C VAL A 113 34.52 2.08 -13.99
N ILE A 114 33.33 2.68 -13.89
CA ILE A 114 32.08 2.18 -14.51
C ILE A 114 32.24 1.84 -16.00
N PRO A 115 32.88 2.67 -16.85
CA PRO A 115 33.02 2.36 -18.28
C PRO A 115 33.84 1.09 -18.57
N SER A 116 34.67 0.67 -17.61
CA SER A 116 35.47 -0.56 -17.71
C SER A 116 34.73 -1.79 -17.17
N ALA A 117 33.53 -1.62 -16.58
CA ALA A 117 32.76 -2.71 -16.02
C ALA A 117 31.94 -3.43 -17.09
N SER A 118 31.88 -4.75 -17.02
CA SER A 118 30.98 -5.53 -17.86
C SER A 118 29.51 -5.23 -17.53
N ALA A 119 28.63 -5.39 -18.52
CA ALA A 119 27.19 -5.21 -18.33
C ALA A 119 26.61 -6.12 -17.23
N LEU A 120 27.16 -7.33 -17.08
CA LEU A 120 26.80 -8.27 -16.01
C LEU A 120 27.18 -7.74 -14.62
N THR A 121 28.34 -7.10 -14.48
CA THR A 121 28.77 -6.46 -13.22
C THR A 121 27.87 -5.29 -12.85
N LEU A 122 27.44 -4.49 -13.82
CA LEU A 122 26.50 -3.38 -13.58
C LEU A 122 25.12 -3.92 -13.18
N ALA A 123 24.61 -4.93 -13.87
CA ALA A 123 23.34 -5.58 -13.51
C ALA A 123 23.41 -6.22 -12.10
N TRP A 124 24.52 -6.91 -11.80
CA TRP A 124 24.79 -7.46 -10.48
C TRP A 124 24.79 -6.38 -9.39
N SER A 125 25.43 -5.24 -9.64
CA SER A 125 25.48 -4.11 -8.71
C SER A 125 24.07 -3.57 -8.39
N VAL A 126 23.21 -3.47 -9.41
CA VAL A 126 21.80 -3.03 -9.24
C VAL A 126 21.00 -4.05 -8.44
N VAL A 127 21.10 -5.35 -8.76
CA VAL A 127 20.41 -6.40 -7.99
C VAL A 127 20.89 -6.40 -6.53
N TYR A 128 22.19 -6.29 -6.30
CA TYR A 128 22.77 -6.25 -4.96
C TYR A 128 22.31 -5.02 -4.17
N PHE A 129 22.21 -3.86 -4.84
CA PHE A 129 21.62 -2.64 -4.27
C PHE A 129 20.18 -2.89 -3.81
N LEU A 130 19.33 -3.46 -4.67
CA LEU A 130 17.91 -3.69 -4.36
C LEU A 130 17.72 -4.67 -3.19
N ILE A 131 18.49 -5.76 -3.16
CA ILE A 131 18.43 -6.72 -2.05
C ILE A 131 18.90 -6.06 -0.75
N SER A 132 20.01 -5.31 -0.79
CA SER A 132 20.52 -4.57 0.39
C SER A 132 19.47 -3.59 0.91
N ALA A 133 18.82 -2.85 0.00
CA ALA A 133 17.77 -1.91 0.34
C ALA A 133 16.56 -2.61 0.99
N LEU A 134 16.11 -3.75 0.47
CA LEU A 134 15.04 -4.57 1.10
C LEU A 134 15.41 -5.03 2.51
N GLY A 135 16.68 -5.33 2.77
CA GLY A 135 17.18 -5.66 4.11
C GLY A 135 16.99 -4.52 5.13
N VAL A 136 17.05 -3.27 4.67
CA VAL A 136 16.76 -2.09 5.49
C VAL A 136 15.26 -1.84 5.56
N THR A 137 14.59 -1.74 4.41
CA THR A 137 13.19 -1.30 4.32
C THR A 137 12.19 -2.37 4.77
N ALA A 138 12.18 -3.54 4.13
CA ALA A 138 11.30 -4.64 4.54
C ALA A 138 11.75 -5.24 5.89
N GLY A 139 13.07 -5.35 6.10
CA GLY A 139 13.66 -5.90 7.31
C GLY A 139 13.72 -4.92 8.48
N ALA A 140 14.85 -4.24 8.63
CA ALA A 140 15.17 -3.43 9.81
C ALA A 140 14.06 -2.44 10.18
N HIS A 141 13.48 -1.79 9.19
CA HIS A 141 12.46 -0.77 9.33
C HIS A 141 11.07 -1.36 9.60
N ARG A 142 10.40 -1.92 8.59
CA ARG A 142 8.99 -2.30 8.69
C ARG A 142 8.75 -3.53 9.57
N LEU A 143 9.60 -4.55 9.48
CA LEU A 143 9.45 -5.80 10.24
C LEU A 143 9.91 -5.65 11.69
N TRP A 144 11.16 -5.25 11.91
CA TRP A 144 11.76 -5.27 13.25
C TRP A 144 11.53 -3.98 14.04
N SER A 145 11.55 -2.80 13.41
CA SER A 145 11.31 -1.55 14.15
C SER A 145 9.82 -1.37 14.46
N HIS A 146 8.97 -1.43 13.43
CA HIS A 146 7.54 -1.10 13.55
C HIS A 146 6.58 -2.29 13.71
N ARG A 147 7.08 -3.53 13.55
CA ARG A 147 6.26 -4.74 13.73
C ARG A 147 4.96 -4.68 12.89
N SER A 148 5.07 -4.15 11.66
CA SER A 148 3.93 -3.87 10.79
C SER A 148 3.41 -5.10 10.04
N TYR A 149 4.20 -6.18 10.04
CA TYR A 149 3.82 -7.51 9.56
C TYR A 149 4.61 -8.60 10.29
N LYS A 150 4.19 -9.86 10.14
CA LYS A 150 4.90 -11.04 10.65
C LYS A 150 5.58 -11.79 9.51
N ALA A 151 6.79 -12.28 9.75
CA ALA A 151 7.58 -13.02 8.77
C ALA A 151 7.94 -14.42 9.30
N SER A 152 7.89 -15.41 8.40
CA SER A 152 8.34 -16.77 8.69
C SER A 152 9.85 -16.81 8.96
N PRO A 153 10.38 -17.83 9.67
CA PRO A 153 11.80 -17.94 9.97
C PRO A 153 12.71 -17.81 8.74
N PRO A 154 12.40 -18.41 7.57
CA PRO A 154 13.27 -18.26 6.41
C PRO A 154 13.28 -16.85 5.81
N LEU A 155 12.13 -16.16 5.77
CA LEU A 155 12.08 -14.76 5.34
C LEU A 155 12.88 -13.86 6.29
N ARG A 156 12.83 -14.12 7.61
CA ARG A 156 13.64 -13.41 8.60
C ARG A 156 15.14 -13.62 8.39
N VAL A 157 15.57 -14.85 8.10
CA VAL A 157 16.98 -15.15 7.80
C VAL A 157 17.42 -14.44 6.52
N PHE A 158 16.61 -14.49 5.46
CA PHE A 158 16.87 -13.76 4.22
C PHE A 158 17.05 -12.25 4.47
N LEU A 159 16.10 -11.63 5.18
CA LEU A 159 16.14 -10.20 5.49
C LEU A 159 17.32 -9.83 6.41
N ALA A 160 17.78 -10.73 7.29
CA ALA A 160 18.94 -10.50 8.14
C ALA A 160 20.27 -10.55 7.36
N ILE A 161 20.37 -11.45 6.37
CA ILE A 161 21.49 -11.48 5.43
C ILE A 161 21.47 -10.21 4.56
N ALA A 162 20.30 -9.85 4.01
CA ALA A 162 20.10 -8.65 3.23
C ALA A 162 20.47 -7.37 4.01
N ASN A 163 20.11 -7.29 5.30
CA ASN A 163 20.51 -6.19 6.17
C ASN A 163 22.04 -6.15 6.38
N SER A 164 22.70 -7.32 6.49
CA SER A 164 24.16 -7.39 6.57
C SER A 164 24.86 -6.93 5.27
N MET A 165 24.20 -7.10 4.10
CA MET A 165 24.68 -6.55 2.82
C MET A 165 24.63 -5.02 2.79
N ALA A 166 23.70 -4.41 3.52
CA ALA A 166 23.51 -2.96 3.60
C ALA A 166 24.46 -2.26 4.57
N PHE A 167 25.02 -2.98 5.55
CA PHE A 167 25.99 -2.50 6.54
C PHE A 167 25.61 -1.15 7.20
N GLN A 168 24.42 -1.12 7.82
CA GLN A 168 23.90 0.03 8.58
C GLN A 168 23.73 -0.29 10.07
N ASN A 169 24.76 -0.81 10.73
CA ASN A 169 24.69 -1.45 12.06
C ASN A 169 23.80 -2.71 12.11
N ASP A 170 23.88 -3.43 13.23
CA ASP A 170 23.07 -4.63 13.43
C ASP A 170 21.60 -4.26 13.66
N ILE A 171 20.70 -5.22 13.39
CA ILE A 171 19.25 -4.98 13.40
C ILE A 171 18.77 -4.42 14.75
N TYR A 172 19.35 -4.90 15.86
CA TYR A 172 18.97 -4.46 17.19
C TYR A 172 19.34 -2.99 17.42
N GLU A 173 20.55 -2.58 17.05
CA GLU A 173 20.98 -1.18 17.17
C GLU A 173 20.19 -0.26 16.23
N TRP A 174 19.99 -0.66 14.97
CA TRP A 174 19.22 0.11 14.00
C TRP A 174 17.79 0.33 14.49
N ALA A 175 17.11 -0.74 14.90
CA ALA A 175 15.72 -0.65 15.35
C ALA A 175 15.56 0.14 16.64
N ARG A 176 16.52 0.05 17.58
CA ARG A 176 16.52 0.90 18.77
C ARG A 176 16.59 2.38 18.38
N ASP A 177 17.58 2.74 17.57
CA ASP A 177 17.79 4.13 17.19
C ASP A 177 16.59 4.67 16.38
N HIS A 178 16.00 3.83 15.51
CA HIS A 178 14.81 4.17 14.74
C HIS A 178 13.55 4.38 15.61
N ARG A 179 13.32 3.53 16.61
CA ARG A 179 12.23 3.74 17.58
C ARG A 179 12.42 5.02 18.40
N VAL A 180 13.65 5.34 18.79
CA VAL A 180 13.95 6.63 19.45
C VAL A 180 13.64 7.79 18.52
N HIS A 181 14.04 7.68 17.25
CA HIS A 181 13.78 8.69 16.24
C HIS A 181 12.27 8.98 16.08
N HIS A 182 11.43 7.96 15.92
CA HIS A 182 9.98 8.18 15.84
C HIS A 182 9.39 8.84 17.10
N LYS A 183 9.81 8.37 18.27
CA LYS A 183 9.22 8.81 19.54
C LYS A 183 9.61 10.23 19.92
N TYR A 184 10.82 10.66 19.59
CA TYR A 184 11.37 11.96 19.98
C TYR A 184 11.89 12.77 18.79
N SER A 185 11.25 12.60 17.63
CA SER A 185 11.63 13.20 16.35
C SER A 185 11.85 14.71 16.50
N GLU A 186 12.85 15.26 15.79
CA GLU A 186 13.20 16.69 15.82
C GLU A 186 13.75 17.25 17.15
N THR A 187 14.01 16.40 18.16
CA THR A 187 14.57 16.83 19.45
C THR A 187 16.01 16.38 19.65
N ASP A 188 16.66 16.82 20.72
CA ASP A 188 17.99 16.35 21.13
C ASP A 188 18.06 14.86 21.52
N ALA A 189 16.90 14.19 21.65
CA ALA A 189 16.81 12.74 21.80
C ALA A 189 16.73 12.00 20.47
N ASP A 190 16.50 12.69 19.34
CA ASP A 190 16.55 12.11 17.99
C ASP A 190 18.01 11.89 17.53
N PRO A 191 18.43 10.64 17.22
CA PRO A 191 19.79 10.35 16.75
C PRO A 191 20.24 11.21 15.56
N HIS A 192 19.34 11.49 14.63
CA HIS A 192 19.62 12.20 13.38
C HIS A 192 18.75 13.44 13.23
N ASN A 193 18.55 14.16 14.34
CA ASN A 193 17.77 15.39 14.44
C ASN A 193 17.96 16.36 13.25
N ALA A 194 16.92 16.46 12.42
CA ALA A 194 16.87 17.33 11.24
C ALA A 194 16.98 18.82 11.56
N MET A 195 16.61 19.25 12.77
CA MET A 195 16.75 20.65 13.23
C MET A 195 18.21 21.10 13.34
N ARG A 196 19.16 20.16 13.38
CA ARG A 196 20.60 20.46 13.36
C ARG A 196 21.16 20.66 11.95
N GLY A 197 20.29 20.65 10.94
CA GLY A 197 20.59 20.91 9.54
C GLY A 197 20.88 19.66 8.71
N PHE A 198 20.82 19.82 7.39
CA PHE A 198 20.93 18.74 6.41
C PHE A 198 22.16 17.85 6.62
N PHE A 199 23.34 18.44 6.76
CA PHE A 199 24.59 17.68 6.91
C PHE A 199 24.57 16.79 8.16
N PHE A 200 24.03 17.30 9.28
CA PHE A 200 23.95 16.51 10.51
C PHE A 200 23.02 15.31 10.35
N ALA A 201 21.80 15.52 9.84
CA ALA A 201 20.82 14.47 9.63
C ALA A 201 21.23 13.45 8.56
N HIS A 202 21.98 13.89 7.54
CA HIS A 202 22.42 13.03 6.47
C HIS A 202 23.59 12.12 6.89
N ILE A 203 24.69 12.69 7.40
CA ILE A 203 25.90 11.92 7.72
C ILE A 203 26.59 12.36 9.01
N GLY A 204 26.45 13.63 9.39
CA GLY A 204 27.19 14.22 10.51
C GLY A 204 26.91 13.55 11.85
N TRP A 205 25.72 13.01 12.07
CA TRP A 205 25.38 12.25 13.29
C TRP A 205 26.22 10.98 13.47
N LEU A 206 26.69 10.36 12.38
CA LEU A 206 27.60 9.21 12.41
C LEU A 206 29.06 9.60 12.72
N LEU A 207 29.40 10.88 12.55
CA LEU A 207 30.75 11.42 12.70
C LEU A 207 31.04 11.97 14.09
N VAL A 208 30.01 12.04 14.95
CA VAL A 208 30.10 12.57 16.31
C VAL A 208 29.56 11.57 17.32
N ARG A 209 29.86 11.80 18.60
CA ARG A 209 29.20 11.05 19.68
C ARG A 209 27.72 11.42 19.75
N LYS A 210 26.85 10.42 19.95
CA LYS A 210 25.42 10.59 20.18
C LYS A 210 25.18 11.54 21.37
N HIS A 211 24.15 12.36 21.27
CA HIS A 211 23.73 13.22 22.37
C HIS A 211 23.35 12.37 23.61
N PRO A 212 23.61 12.83 24.85
CA PRO A 212 23.26 12.07 26.05
C PRO A 212 21.78 11.67 26.12
N ASP A 213 20.88 12.52 25.64
CA ASP A 213 19.43 12.23 25.67
C ASP A 213 19.06 11.06 24.72
N VAL A 214 19.74 10.91 23.58
CA VAL A 214 19.56 9.73 22.70
C VAL A 214 19.87 8.44 23.47
N ILE A 215 20.94 8.46 24.27
CA ILE A 215 21.38 7.29 25.06
C ILE A 215 20.41 7.04 26.22
N GLU A 216 20.00 8.09 26.93
CA GLU A 216 19.09 8.01 28.06
C GLU A 216 17.72 7.49 27.63
N LYS A 217 17.14 8.08 26.57
CA LYS A 217 15.82 7.73 26.05
C LYS A 217 15.83 6.38 25.35
N GLY A 218 16.88 6.04 24.62
CA GLY A 218 17.04 4.72 24.00
C GLY A 218 17.10 3.56 25.00
N LYS A 219 17.55 3.79 26.24
CA LYS A 219 17.51 2.78 27.32
C LYS A 219 16.12 2.56 27.90
N LYS A 220 15.22 3.54 27.77
CA LYS A 220 13.84 3.50 28.28
C LYS A 220 12.87 2.83 27.30
N LEU A 221 13.33 2.46 26.10
CA LEU A 221 12.51 1.74 25.13
C LEU A 221 12.47 0.24 25.47
N GLU A 222 11.30 -0.35 25.29
CA GLU A 222 11.12 -1.80 25.35
C GLU A 222 11.65 -2.45 24.06
N LEU A 223 12.64 -3.32 24.23
CA LEU A 223 13.32 -4.05 23.14
C LEU A 223 13.31 -5.56 23.41
N SER A 224 12.38 -6.02 24.25
CA SER A 224 12.24 -7.43 24.64
C SER A 224 11.93 -8.32 23.43
N ASP A 225 11.15 -7.81 22.47
CA ASP A 225 10.84 -8.47 21.21
C ASP A 225 12.08 -8.78 20.36
N LEU A 226 13.00 -7.81 20.22
CA LEU A 226 14.23 -7.99 19.47
C LEU A 226 15.22 -8.91 20.19
N LYS A 227 15.24 -8.88 21.53
CA LYS A 227 16.04 -9.80 22.34
C LYS A 227 15.54 -11.25 22.25
N ALA A 228 14.22 -11.44 22.14
CA ALA A 228 13.61 -12.75 21.97
C ALA A 228 13.81 -13.32 20.56
N ASP A 229 14.07 -12.47 19.57
CA ASP A 229 14.35 -12.87 18.19
C ASP A 229 15.76 -13.48 18.05
N LYS A 230 15.83 -14.81 17.95
CA LYS A 230 17.09 -15.55 17.75
C LYS A 230 17.84 -15.15 16.48
N VAL A 231 17.16 -14.76 15.40
CA VAL A 231 17.79 -14.36 14.14
C VAL A 231 18.48 -13.00 14.32
N VAL A 232 17.80 -12.05 14.96
CA VAL A 232 18.36 -10.72 15.28
C VAL A 232 19.57 -10.87 16.19
N MET A 233 19.44 -11.65 17.27
CA MET A 233 20.54 -11.85 18.22
C MET A 233 21.72 -12.63 17.61
N PHE A 234 21.46 -13.56 16.69
CA PHE A 234 22.50 -14.24 15.92
C PHE A 234 23.25 -13.26 15.00
N GLN A 235 22.52 -12.45 14.24
CA GLN A 235 23.11 -11.43 13.37
C GLN A 235 23.95 -10.44 14.18
N ARG A 236 23.46 -9.96 15.32
CA ARG A 236 24.21 -9.10 16.24
C ARG A 236 25.50 -9.74 16.75
N ARG A 237 25.46 -11.01 17.15
CA ARG A 237 26.63 -11.75 17.64
C ARG A 237 27.72 -11.91 16.58
N HIS A 238 27.32 -12.12 15.33
CA HIS A 238 28.23 -12.38 14.21
C HIS A 238 28.35 -11.20 13.23
N TYR A 239 27.92 -10.00 13.63
CA TYR A 239 27.71 -8.87 12.74
C TYR A 239 28.97 -8.47 11.96
N LYS A 240 30.12 -8.37 12.64
CA LYS A 240 31.38 -7.98 12.00
C LYS A 240 31.79 -8.94 10.88
N LEU A 241 31.57 -10.24 11.09
CA LEU A 241 31.87 -11.26 10.09
C LEU A 241 30.84 -11.23 8.96
N SER A 242 29.55 -11.07 9.29
CA SER A 242 28.49 -11.03 8.29
C SER A 242 28.65 -9.83 7.35
N VAL A 243 28.95 -8.64 7.85
CA VAL A 243 29.17 -7.46 6.98
C VAL A 243 30.41 -7.59 6.12
N LEU A 244 31.51 -8.17 6.63
CA LEU A 244 32.70 -8.40 5.80
C LEU A 244 32.39 -9.30 4.60
N ILE A 245 31.68 -10.41 4.87
CA ILE A 245 31.32 -11.39 3.84
C ILE A 245 30.31 -10.79 2.87
N PHE A 246 29.17 -10.30 3.37
CA PHE A 246 28.04 -9.93 2.54
C PHE A 246 28.11 -8.49 2.01
N CYS A 247 28.75 -7.54 2.69
CA CYS A 247 28.88 -6.19 2.15
C CYS A 247 30.05 -6.05 1.18
N PHE A 248 31.15 -6.81 1.34
CA PHE A 248 32.37 -6.60 0.55
C PHE A 248 32.83 -7.82 -0.25
N LEU A 249 32.97 -8.99 0.38
CA LEU A 249 33.55 -10.15 -0.31
C LEU A 249 32.63 -10.74 -1.38
N VAL A 250 31.38 -11.06 -1.05
CA VAL A 250 30.41 -11.62 -2.01
C VAL A 250 30.20 -10.72 -3.24
N PRO A 251 29.91 -9.41 -3.09
CA PRO A 251 29.65 -8.56 -4.26
C PRO A 251 30.90 -8.37 -5.15
N MET A 252 32.10 -8.50 -4.60
CA MET A 252 33.37 -8.44 -5.34
C MET A 252 33.73 -9.78 -6.01
N LEU A 253 33.59 -10.90 -5.31
CA LEU A 253 34.07 -12.21 -5.76
C LEU A 253 33.13 -12.88 -6.76
N VAL A 254 31.82 -12.61 -6.69
CA VAL A 254 30.85 -13.18 -7.65
C VAL A 254 31.17 -12.73 -9.09
N PRO A 255 31.33 -11.43 -9.39
CA PRO A 255 31.72 -10.99 -10.73
C PRO A 255 33.04 -11.58 -11.22
N TRP A 256 34.02 -11.62 -10.32
CA TRP A 256 35.34 -12.16 -10.63
C TRP A 256 35.30 -13.65 -11.00
N TYR A 257 34.55 -14.45 -10.24
CA TYR A 257 34.51 -15.89 -10.43
C TYR A 257 33.62 -16.32 -11.61
N PHE A 258 32.43 -15.71 -11.76
CA PHE A 258 31.42 -16.23 -12.70
C PHE A 258 31.54 -15.71 -14.12
N TRP A 259 31.97 -14.47 -14.32
CA TRP A 259 32.11 -13.88 -15.66
C TRP A 259 33.46 -13.19 -15.88
N GLY A 260 34.45 -13.51 -15.04
CA GLY A 260 35.84 -13.10 -15.24
C GLY A 260 36.09 -11.60 -15.08
N GLU A 261 35.27 -10.90 -14.31
CA GLU A 261 35.46 -9.47 -14.05
C GLU A 261 36.77 -9.22 -13.29
N SER A 262 37.42 -8.08 -13.52
CA SER A 262 38.61 -7.74 -12.74
C SER A 262 38.26 -7.52 -11.25
N LEU A 263 39.13 -8.00 -10.34
CA LEU A 263 38.96 -7.73 -8.89
C LEU A 263 38.93 -6.24 -8.57
N HIS A 264 39.63 -5.43 -9.38
CA HIS A 264 39.61 -3.98 -9.29
C HIS A 264 38.20 -3.40 -9.52
N VAL A 265 37.57 -3.74 -10.64
CA VAL A 265 36.18 -3.34 -10.95
C VAL A 265 35.22 -3.92 -9.89
N GLY A 266 35.37 -5.19 -9.54
CA GLY A 266 34.53 -5.86 -8.53
C GLY A 266 34.60 -5.20 -7.15
N TYR A 267 35.76 -4.69 -6.75
CA TYR A 267 35.91 -4.00 -5.46
C TYR A 267 35.30 -2.59 -5.50
N PHE A 268 35.60 -1.79 -6.52
CA PHE A 268 35.19 -0.39 -6.56
C PHE A 268 33.73 -0.19 -6.98
N VAL A 269 33.17 -1.03 -7.85
CA VAL A 269 31.80 -0.85 -8.39
C VAL A 269 30.75 -1.58 -7.51
N PRO A 270 30.62 -2.92 -7.51
CA PRO A 270 29.64 -3.59 -6.65
C PRO A 270 30.05 -3.61 -5.17
N GLY A 271 31.33 -3.43 -4.83
CA GLY A 271 31.79 -3.29 -3.44
C GLY A 271 31.53 -1.88 -2.87
N LEU A 272 32.34 -0.89 -3.24
CA LEU A 272 32.33 0.44 -2.62
C LEU A 272 31.26 1.39 -3.15
N LEU A 273 31.13 1.55 -4.47
CA LEU A 273 30.17 2.48 -5.06
C LEU A 273 28.73 2.07 -4.72
N ARG A 274 28.38 0.80 -4.92
CA ARG A 274 27.06 0.27 -4.55
C ARG A 274 26.76 0.46 -3.06
N TYR A 275 27.71 0.17 -2.17
CA TYR A 275 27.52 0.38 -0.73
C TYR A 275 27.27 1.87 -0.40
N THR A 276 28.07 2.76 -0.99
CA THR A 276 27.92 4.21 -0.81
C THR A 276 26.57 4.72 -1.31
N MET A 277 26.09 4.20 -2.44
CA MET A 277 24.75 4.50 -2.95
C MET A 277 23.65 4.03 -1.99
N VAL A 278 23.74 2.81 -1.44
CA VAL A 278 22.78 2.31 -0.43
C VAL A 278 22.73 3.24 0.78
N LEU A 279 23.89 3.64 1.31
CA LEU A 279 23.98 4.55 2.45
C LEU A 279 23.32 5.90 2.16
N ASN A 280 23.73 6.57 1.08
CA ASN A 280 23.21 7.90 0.75
C ASN A 280 21.70 7.84 0.43
N SER A 281 21.23 6.78 -0.23
CA SER A 281 19.79 6.57 -0.45
C SER A 281 19.01 6.47 0.87
N THR A 282 19.54 5.75 1.87
CA THR A 282 18.89 5.69 3.19
C THR A 282 18.99 7.00 3.95
N TRP A 283 20.15 7.66 3.91
CA TRP A 283 20.37 8.93 4.62
C TRP A 283 19.57 10.09 4.05
N LEU A 284 19.15 10.02 2.78
CA LEU A 284 18.20 10.98 2.21
C LEU A 284 16.82 10.90 2.88
N VAL A 285 16.44 9.75 3.45
CA VAL A 285 15.20 9.64 4.25
C VAL A 285 15.32 10.51 5.48
N ASN A 286 16.42 10.38 6.24
CA ASN A 286 16.65 11.17 7.46
C ASN A 286 16.83 12.67 7.19
N SER A 287 17.39 13.05 6.04
CA SER A 287 17.69 14.45 5.72
C SER A 287 16.67 15.08 4.79
N ALA A 288 16.63 14.67 3.52
CA ALA A 288 15.76 15.28 2.52
C ALA A 288 14.28 15.05 2.83
N ALA A 289 13.89 13.87 3.32
CA ALA A 289 12.50 13.60 3.67
C ALA A 289 12.05 14.24 5.01
N HIS A 290 12.92 14.93 5.76
CA HIS A 290 12.52 15.80 6.87
C HIS A 290 12.53 17.30 6.52
N MET A 291 13.09 17.67 5.37
CA MET A 291 13.32 19.08 5.01
C MET A 291 12.54 19.52 3.77
N TRP A 292 12.44 18.66 2.75
CA TRP A 292 11.92 19.04 1.44
C TRP A 292 10.84 18.09 0.96
N GLY A 293 9.66 18.65 0.66
CA GLY A 293 8.49 17.91 0.21
C GLY A 293 7.18 18.48 0.75
N ASN A 294 6.11 17.73 0.57
CA ASN A 294 4.76 18.09 1.04
C ASN A 294 4.44 17.40 2.38
N ARG A 295 3.45 17.91 3.12
CA ARG A 295 2.98 17.34 4.40
C ARG A 295 1.46 17.19 4.42
N PRO A 296 0.90 16.24 3.65
CA PRO A 296 -0.55 16.15 3.46
C PRO A 296 -1.28 15.45 4.62
N TYR A 297 -0.58 14.74 5.51
CA TYR A 297 -1.20 13.96 6.59
C TYR A 297 -1.11 14.66 7.95
N ASP A 298 0.06 15.21 8.27
CA ASP A 298 0.26 16.03 9.47
C ASP A 298 1.22 17.17 9.17
N GLN A 299 0.72 18.42 9.26
CA GLN A 299 1.49 19.63 8.98
C GLN A 299 2.30 20.11 10.19
N THR A 300 2.04 19.57 11.39
CA THR A 300 2.70 19.95 12.64
C THR A 300 4.08 19.31 12.79
N ILE A 301 4.28 18.14 12.17
CA ILE A 301 5.56 17.44 12.14
C ILE A 301 6.44 17.88 10.94
N ASN A 302 7.75 17.64 11.04
CA ASN A 302 8.70 17.95 9.96
C ASN A 302 8.78 16.93 8.79
N PRO A 303 8.64 15.60 8.99
CA PRO A 303 8.66 14.59 7.93
C PRO A 303 7.77 14.94 6.74
N ARG A 304 8.24 14.66 5.52
CA ARG A 304 7.68 15.12 4.25
C ARG A 304 7.62 14.01 3.21
N GLU A 305 6.63 14.13 2.35
CA GLU A 305 6.47 13.34 1.14
C GLU A 305 7.46 13.81 0.07
N ASN A 306 8.41 12.96 -0.31
CA ASN A 306 9.43 13.25 -1.31
C ASN A 306 9.53 12.13 -2.37
N PRO A 307 9.03 12.35 -3.60
CA PRO A 307 9.05 11.33 -4.66
C PRO A 307 10.45 10.88 -5.08
N LEU A 308 11.45 11.77 -5.04
CA LEU A 308 12.83 11.41 -5.40
C LEU A 308 13.40 10.44 -4.36
N VAL A 309 13.15 10.70 -3.08
CA VAL A 309 13.52 9.80 -1.99
C VAL A 309 12.74 8.48 -2.09
N ALA A 310 11.47 8.50 -2.49
CA ALA A 310 10.68 7.28 -2.66
C ALA A 310 11.28 6.37 -3.75
N ILE A 311 11.81 6.94 -4.83
CA ILE A 311 12.52 6.19 -5.87
C ILE A 311 13.86 5.68 -5.36
N SER A 312 14.69 6.53 -4.76
CA SER A 312 16.06 6.16 -4.33
C SER A 312 16.08 5.17 -3.16
N ALA A 313 15.11 5.26 -2.26
CA ALA A 313 14.93 4.41 -1.08
C ALA A 313 13.78 3.40 -1.26
N ILE A 314 13.43 3.06 -2.50
CA ILE A 314 12.52 1.96 -2.90
C ILE A 314 11.17 1.92 -2.14
N GLY A 315 10.64 3.09 -1.77
CA GLY A 315 9.35 3.24 -1.08
C GLY A 315 9.36 4.08 0.19
N GLU A 316 10.53 4.42 0.76
CA GLU A 316 10.59 5.12 2.07
C GLU A 316 10.51 6.65 2.00
N GLY A 317 10.21 7.22 0.83
CA GLY A 317 10.08 8.67 0.65
C GLY A 317 8.72 9.24 1.07
N PHE A 318 7.73 8.39 1.38
CA PHE A 318 6.41 8.83 1.85
C PHE A 318 6.44 9.10 3.37
N HIS A 319 7.32 10.01 3.78
CA HIS A 319 7.79 10.08 5.15
C HIS A 319 6.82 10.82 6.10
N ASN A 320 5.99 11.72 5.58
CA ASN A 320 4.93 12.35 6.37
C ASN A 320 3.86 11.32 6.73
N TYR A 321 3.42 10.50 5.77
CA TYR A 321 2.52 9.38 6.02
C TYR A 321 3.12 8.42 7.04
N HIS A 322 4.37 8.06 6.84
CA HIS A 322 5.05 7.09 7.69
C HIS A 322 5.14 7.55 9.15
N HIS A 323 5.53 8.80 9.41
CA HIS A 323 5.57 9.32 10.78
C HIS A 323 4.18 9.51 11.40
N THR A 324 3.16 9.75 10.58
CA THR A 324 1.77 9.83 11.06
C THR A 324 1.19 8.44 11.37
N PHE A 325 1.54 7.43 10.57
CA PHE A 325 1.04 6.05 10.68
C PHE A 325 2.19 5.03 10.68
N PRO A 326 3.02 5.01 11.74
CA PRO A 326 4.24 4.19 11.78
C PRO A 326 3.96 2.67 11.73
N PHE A 327 2.77 2.26 12.17
CA PHE A 327 2.33 0.86 12.17
C PHE A 327 1.95 0.32 10.78
N ASP A 328 1.78 1.17 9.76
CA ASP A 328 1.34 0.74 8.43
C ASP A 328 2.48 0.07 7.66
N TYR A 329 2.28 -1.18 7.23
CA TYR A 329 3.29 -1.97 6.54
C TYR A 329 3.67 -1.41 5.16
N ALA A 330 2.79 -0.62 4.54
CA ALA A 330 3.05 -0.05 3.24
C ALA A 330 3.84 1.26 3.31
N THR A 331 3.96 1.86 4.50
CA THR A 331 4.60 3.19 4.75
C THR A 331 4.12 4.30 3.81
N SER A 332 2.99 4.10 3.13
CA SER A 332 2.44 5.01 2.13
C SER A 332 0.97 4.72 1.91
N GLU A 333 0.20 5.74 1.55
CA GLU A 333 -1.20 5.58 1.15
C GLU A 333 -1.33 4.81 -0.17
N PHE A 334 -0.40 4.97 -1.10
CA PHE A 334 -0.52 4.46 -2.47
C PHE A 334 -0.09 2.98 -2.66
N GLY A 335 0.14 2.24 -1.58
CA GLY A 335 0.45 0.82 -1.59
C GLY A 335 1.73 0.49 -2.37
N CYS A 336 1.59 -0.04 -3.60
CA CYS A 336 2.70 -0.48 -4.44
C CYS A 336 3.29 0.65 -5.34
N LYS A 337 2.62 1.81 -5.44
CA LYS A 337 3.05 2.91 -6.33
C LYS A 337 4.31 3.58 -5.78
N LEU A 338 5.40 3.58 -6.56
CA LEU A 338 6.74 4.03 -6.14
C LEU A 338 7.26 3.33 -4.87
N ASN A 339 6.76 2.13 -4.57
CA ASN A 339 7.07 1.42 -3.34
C ASN A 339 7.31 -0.06 -3.62
N LEU A 340 8.53 -0.36 -4.06
CA LEU A 340 8.97 -1.72 -4.37
C LEU A 340 8.99 -2.61 -3.12
N THR A 341 9.27 -2.03 -1.96
CA THR A 341 9.25 -2.74 -0.67
C THR A 341 7.86 -3.30 -0.37
N THR A 342 6.80 -2.51 -0.55
CA THR A 342 5.42 -2.99 -0.38
C THR A 342 5.07 -4.11 -1.36
N ALA A 343 5.50 -3.99 -2.62
CA ALA A 343 5.31 -5.03 -3.62
C ALA A 343 6.01 -6.35 -3.23
N PHE A 344 7.25 -6.27 -2.71
CA PHE A 344 7.98 -7.42 -2.19
C PHE A 344 7.27 -8.08 -1.00
N ILE A 345 6.82 -7.30 -0.01
CA ILE A 345 6.10 -7.85 1.16
C ILE A 345 4.79 -8.53 0.73
N ASN A 346 4.09 -7.95 -0.25
CA ASN A 346 2.88 -8.53 -0.81
C ASN A 346 3.13 -9.85 -1.54
N LEU A 347 4.22 -9.94 -2.29
CA LEU A 347 4.67 -11.20 -2.89
C LEU A 347 4.97 -12.24 -1.81
N MET A 348 5.75 -11.89 -0.79
CA MET A 348 6.05 -12.79 0.32
C MET A 348 4.79 -13.24 1.08
N CYS A 349 3.78 -12.38 1.18
CA CYS A 349 2.49 -12.75 1.75
C CYS A 349 1.70 -13.72 0.87
N SER A 350 1.71 -13.52 -0.45
CA SER A 350 1.10 -14.46 -1.40
C SER A 350 1.78 -15.85 -1.39
N LEU A 351 3.06 -15.90 -1.04
CA LEU A 351 3.83 -17.14 -0.86
C LEU A 351 3.66 -17.76 0.54
N GLY A 352 2.85 -17.16 1.42
CA GLY A 352 2.67 -17.61 2.81
C GLY A 352 3.88 -17.37 3.72
N LEU A 353 4.89 -16.62 3.27
CA LEU A 353 6.10 -16.30 4.05
C LEU A 353 5.93 -15.06 4.93
N ALA A 354 4.93 -14.21 4.62
CA ALA A 354 4.55 -13.06 5.43
C ALA A 354 3.05 -13.09 5.76
N THR A 355 2.68 -12.66 6.97
CA THR A 355 1.29 -12.62 7.45
C THR A 355 1.04 -11.34 8.25
N ASP A 356 -0.22 -11.11 8.65
CA ASP A 356 -0.58 -10.04 9.61
C ASP A 356 -0.11 -8.64 9.20
N ARG A 357 -0.25 -8.30 7.91
CA ARG A 357 0.07 -6.98 7.37
C ARG A 357 -0.92 -5.95 7.91
N LYS A 358 -0.45 -5.02 8.73
CA LYS A 358 -1.24 -3.93 9.30
C LYS A 358 -1.33 -2.78 8.31
N MET A 359 -2.54 -2.35 7.97
CA MET A 359 -2.78 -1.25 7.03
C MET A 359 -3.85 -0.32 7.60
N ARG A 360 -3.73 0.98 7.36
CA ARG A 360 -4.79 1.94 7.75
C ARG A 360 -6.10 1.61 7.01
N GLN A 361 -7.24 1.73 7.72
CA GLN A 361 -8.56 1.60 7.10
C GLN A 361 -8.75 2.65 5.99
N GLY A 362 -9.08 2.19 4.78
CA GLY A 362 -9.30 3.05 3.61
C GLY A 362 -8.13 3.14 2.63
N SER A 363 -6.93 2.63 2.96
CA SER A 363 -5.81 2.64 2.02
C SER A 363 -6.01 1.60 0.91
N PRO A 364 -5.73 1.92 -0.37
CA PRO A 364 -5.92 1.02 -1.50
C PRO A 364 -5.11 -0.28 -1.32
N SER A 365 -5.83 -1.40 -1.28
CA SER A 365 -5.19 -2.72 -1.31
C SER A 365 -4.57 -2.95 -2.70
N CYS A 366 -3.29 -3.35 -2.74
CA CYS A 366 -2.64 -3.73 -3.99
C CYS A 366 -3.44 -4.91 -4.57
N PRO A 367 -3.94 -4.83 -5.84
CA PRO A 367 -4.77 -5.88 -6.41
C PRO A 367 -4.02 -7.20 -6.26
N ALA A 368 -4.66 -8.14 -5.57
CA ALA A 368 -3.99 -9.34 -5.13
C ALA A 368 -3.32 -10.02 -6.34
N LEU A 369 -2.01 -10.26 -6.27
CA LEU A 369 -1.22 -11.06 -7.22
C LEU A 369 -1.66 -12.56 -7.25
N LYS A 370 -2.94 -12.85 -6.94
CA LYS A 370 -3.53 -14.19 -6.91
C LYS A 370 -3.45 -14.90 -8.26
N ALA A 371 -3.37 -14.16 -9.38
CA ALA A 371 -3.30 -14.75 -10.72
C ALA A 371 -1.87 -14.98 -11.26
N GLN A 372 -0.86 -14.27 -10.74
CA GLN A 372 0.53 -14.34 -11.25
C GLN A 372 1.43 -15.24 -10.38
N GLY A 373 1.10 -15.41 -9.09
CA GLY A 373 1.70 -16.45 -8.26
C GLY A 373 1.55 -17.84 -8.89
N ALA A 374 0.38 -18.15 -9.46
CA ALA A 374 0.11 -19.43 -10.13
C ALA A 374 1.01 -19.69 -11.35
N LEU A 375 1.34 -18.67 -12.14
CA LEU A 375 2.22 -18.80 -13.31
C LEU A 375 3.70 -18.96 -12.92
N LEU A 376 4.15 -18.27 -11.87
CA LEU A 376 5.48 -18.49 -11.28
C LEU A 376 5.56 -19.87 -10.60
N ILE A 377 4.48 -20.32 -9.96
CA ILE A 377 4.31 -21.66 -9.37
C ILE A 377 4.34 -22.75 -10.45
N ILE A 378 3.73 -22.52 -11.62
CA ILE A 378 3.78 -23.43 -12.78
C ILE A 378 5.18 -23.44 -13.41
N ALA A 379 5.87 -22.30 -13.50
CA ALA A 379 7.22 -22.23 -14.05
C ALA A 379 8.26 -22.93 -13.14
N VAL A 380 8.16 -22.74 -11.81
CA VAL A 380 9.02 -23.38 -10.82
C VAL A 380 8.71 -24.87 -10.66
N SER A 381 7.43 -25.28 -10.75
CA SER A 381 7.07 -26.70 -10.74
C SER A 381 7.49 -27.44 -12.02
N ARG A 382 7.48 -26.76 -13.18
CA ARG A 382 8.08 -27.29 -14.41
C ARG A 382 9.59 -27.46 -14.28
N TRP A 383 10.28 -26.51 -13.66
CA TRP A 383 11.73 -26.58 -13.40
C TRP A 383 12.11 -27.75 -12.48
N CYS A 384 11.32 -28.03 -11.44
CA CYS A 384 11.54 -29.21 -10.57
C CYS A 384 11.25 -30.55 -11.28
N ASN A 385 10.25 -30.59 -12.17
CA ASN A 385 9.85 -31.83 -12.85
C ASN A 385 10.66 -32.18 -14.11
N THR A 386 11.48 -31.27 -14.65
CA THR A 386 12.31 -31.55 -15.85
C THR A 386 13.74 -31.98 -15.54
N SER A 387 14.09 -32.24 -14.28
CA SER A 387 15.40 -32.80 -13.93
C SER A 387 15.39 -34.33 -13.94
N ASP A 388 15.38 -34.91 -15.15
CA ASP A 388 15.96 -36.24 -15.35
C ASP A 388 17.48 -36.10 -15.18
N TRP A 389 17.96 -36.47 -13.99
CA TRP A 389 19.39 -36.53 -13.66
C TRP A 389 19.99 -37.82 -14.24
N PRO A 390 20.94 -37.78 -15.20
CA PRO A 390 21.69 -38.97 -15.55
C PRO A 390 22.68 -39.30 -14.43
N GLY A 391 22.61 -40.53 -13.92
CA GLY A 391 23.48 -41.04 -12.88
C GLY A 391 24.91 -41.31 -13.36
N GLU A 392 25.74 -40.27 -13.46
CA GLU A 392 27.21 -40.39 -13.59
C GLU A 392 27.90 -39.25 -12.84
N LEU A 393 27.80 -39.23 -11.51
CA LEU A 393 28.47 -38.23 -10.66
C LEU A 393 29.10 -38.82 -9.39
N SER A 394 29.42 -40.12 -9.37
CA SER A 394 30.22 -40.72 -8.28
C SER A 394 31.66 -41.12 -8.66
N ALA A 395 32.07 -41.02 -9.93
CA ALA A 395 33.37 -41.53 -10.39
C ALA A 395 34.39 -40.48 -10.90
N GLY A 396 34.09 -39.17 -10.81
CA GLY A 396 34.88 -38.12 -11.47
C GLY A 396 35.79 -37.25 -10.60
N PHE A 397 35.89 -37.47 -9.29
CA PHE A 397 36.58 -36.53 -8.38
C PHE A 397 38.10 -36.77 -8.25
N GLY A 398 38.67 -37.73 -8.99
CA GLY A 398 40.08 -38.13 -8.89
C GLY A 398 41.02 -37.66 -10.01
N ARG A 399 40.53 -37.02 -11.08
CA ARG A 399 41.39 -36.61 -12.22
C ARG A 399 40.98 -35.25 -12.79
N ALA A 400 41.31 -34.17 -12.10
CA ALA A 400 41.20 -32.81 -12.65
C ALA A 400 42.27 -31.88 -12.10
N LEU A 401 43.53 -32.36 -12.04
CA LEU A 401 44.70 -31.56 -11.68
C LEU A 401 45.76 -31.50 -12.80
N SER A 402 45.43 -31.83 -14.05
CA SER A 402 46.43 -31.84 -15.14
C SER A 402 46.14 -30.99 -16.37
N ASP A 403 44.90 -30.60 -16.69
CA ASP A 403 44.67 -29.98 -18.01
C ASP A 403 44.42 -28.47 -17.95
N ARG A 404 45.39 -27.73 -18.49
CA ARG A 404 45.32 -26.31 -18.83
C ARG A 404 44.58 -26.13 -20.16
N HIS A 405 43.26 -26.00 -20.16
CA HIS A 405 42.53 -25.31 -21.24
C HIS A 405 41.19 -24.75 -20.73
N PRO A 406 40.76 -23.55 -21.17
CA PRO A 406 39.50 -22.95 -20.75
C PRO A 406 38.30 -23.69 -21.37
N PRO A 407 37.16 -23.84 -20.68
CA PRO A 407 36.00 -24.51 -21.25
C PRO A 407 35.27 -23.62 -22.27
N SER A 408 34.75 -24.27 -23.30
CA SER A 408 34.11 -23.73 -24.50
C SER A 408 32.70 -23.14 -24.27
N PRO A 409 32.12 -22.37 -25.22
CA PRO A 409 30.96 -21.50 -25.02
C PRO A 409 29.59 -22.19 -24.83
N VAL A 410 29.55 -23.53 -24.75
CA VAL A 410 28.29 -24.29 -24.71
C VAL A 410 27.65 -24.33 -23.31
N ARG A 411 28.37 -23.94 -22.25
CA ARG A 411 27.81 -23.80 -20.89
C ARG A 411 27.07 -22.47 -20.64
N MET A 412 27.00 -21.59 -21.64
CA MET A 412 26.43 -20.24 -21.50
C MET A 412 24.89 -20.19 -21.60
N PHE A 413 24.23 -21.26 -22.03
CA PHE A 413 22.78 -21.24 -22.30
C PHE A 413 21.87 -21.45 -21.08
N MET A 414 22.35 -22.03 -19.96
CA MET A 414 21.50 -22.29 -18.79
C MET A 414 21.41 -21.15 -17.76
N HIS A 415 22.22 -20.10 -17.89
CA HIS A 415 22.25 -19.00 -16.92
C HIS A 415 21.61 -17.69 -17.42
N LEU A 416 21.22 -17.64 -18.70
CA LEU A 416 20.51 -16.49 -19.29
C LEU A 416 19.03 -16.42 -18.89
N GLU A 417 18.41 -17.52 -18.44
CA GLU A 417 16.98 -17.52 -18.13
C GLU A 417 16.62 -16.76 -16.85
N VAL A 418 17.45 -16.83 -15.80
CA VAL A 418 17.21 -16.07 -14.55
C VAL A 418 17.28 -14.56 -14.81
N PHE A 419 18.23 -14.12 -15.65
CA PHE A 419 18.32 -12.72 -16.07
C PHE A 419 17.18 -12.32 -17.02
N TYR A 420 16.74 -13.20 -17.91
CA TYR A 420 15.58 -12.99 -18.78
C TYR A 420 14.28 -12.82 -17.99
N TYR A 421 14.06 -13.60 -16.93
CA TYR A 421 12.86 -13.49 -16.10
C TYR A 421 12.87 -12.26 -15.17
N ILE A 422 14.04 -11.84 -14.67
CA ILE A 422 14.19 -10.55 -13.93
C ILE A 422 13.95 -9.37 -14.88
N PHE A 423 14.44 -9.46 -16.12
CA PHE A 423 14.21 -8.44 -17.16
C PHE A 423 12.74 -8.38 -17.58
N ILE A 424 12.04 -9.52 -17.67
CA ILE A 424 10.57 -9.57 -17.89
C ILE A 424 9.81 -9.01 -16.69
N LEU A 425 10.24 -9.26 -15.45
CA LEU A 425 9.65 -8.67 -14.24
C LEU A 425 9.77 -7.14 -14.24
N LEU A 426 10.91 -6.60 -14.67
CA LEU A 426 11.13 -5.17 -14.84
C LEU A 426 10.38 -4.59 -16.05
N ALA A 427 10.27 -5.32 -17.15
CA ALA A 427 9.57 -4.89 -18.36
C ALA A 427 8.03 -4.92 -18.20
N HIS A 428 7.47 -5.86 -17.44
CA HIS A 428 6.03 -5.90 -17.15
C HIS A 428 5.57 -4.85 -16.14
N MET A 429 6.46 -4.32 -15.29
CA MET A 429 6.13 -3.17 -14.43
C MET A 429 5.90 -1.87 -15.20
N ARG A 430 6.38 -1.77 -16.45
CA ARG A 430 6.10 -0.63 -17.35
C ARG A 430 4.65 -0.59 -17.87
N SER A 431 3.94 -1.73 -17.89
CA SER A 431 2.61 -1.83 -18.50
C SER A 431 1.43 -1.52 -17.56
N TYR A 432 1.66 -1.33 -16.26
CA TYR A 432 0.58 -1.13 -15.28
C TYR A 432 0.51 0.29 -14.67
N CYS A 433 1.25 1.26 -15.21
CA CYS A 433 1.25 2.64 -14.68
C CYS A 433 0.23 3.59 -15.34
N CYS A 434 -0.57 3.11 -16.30
CA CYS A 434 -1.74 3.85 -16.79
C CYS A 434 -2.99 3.32 -16.07
N TRP A 435 -4.11 4.04 -16.12
CA TRP A 435 -5.42 3.66 -15.55
C TRP A 435 -5.68 4.03 -14.08
N SER A 436 -5.97 5.33 -13.84
CA SER A 436 -7.28 5.79 -13.34
C SER A 436 -7.34 7.28 -12.93
N VAL A 437 -6.23 8.03 -12.94
CA VAL A 437 -6.22 9.45 -12.50
C VAL A 437 -6.00 10.45 -13.64
N ASN A 438 -5.87 9.97 -14.88
CA ASN A 438 -5.28 10.77 -15.95
C ASN A 438 -6.23 11.78 -16.60
N ASN A 439 -7.55 11.71 -16.40
CA ASN A 439 -8.46 12.62 -17.09
C ASN A 439 -8.74 13.90 -16.29
N PHE A 440 -9.02 13.81 -14.98
CA PHE A 440 -9.27 14.99 -14.15
C PHE A 440 -8.02 15.86 -13.93
N LEU A 441 -6.84 15.24 -13.89
CA LEU A 441 -5.57 15.96 -13.72
C LEU A 441 -5.08 16.63 -15.00
N MET A 442 -5.55 16.19 -16.18
CA MET A 442 -5.10 16.71 -17.48
C MET A 442 -6.03 17.79 -18.05
N THR A 443 -7.30 17.86 -17.63
CA THR A 443 -8.27 18.85 -18.14
C THR A 443 -8.84 19.80 -17.08
N GLY A 444 -8.57 19.58 -15.79
CA GLY A 444 -9.07 20.43 -14.70
C GLY A 444 -8.35 21.79 -14.60
N PRO A 445 -9.05 22.87 -14.23
CA PRO A 445 -8.42 24.17 -13.99
C PRO A 445 -7.40 24.09 -12.83
N LYS A 446 -6.15 24.49 -13.10
CA LYS A 446 -4.97 24.41 -12.20
C LYS A 446 -5.17 24.97 -10.79
N ALA A 447 -6.19 25.80 -10.57
CA ALA A 447 -6.47 26.47 -9.29
C ALA A 447 -7.24 25.59 -8.26
N TYR A 448 -7.71 24.40 -8.64
CA TYR A 448 -8.66 23.63 -7.82
C TYR A 448 -8.18 22.23 -7.41
N LEU A 449 -6.87 21.95 -7.50
CA LEU A 449 -6.28 20.64 -7.18
C LEU A 449 -6.66 20.09 -5.79
N ILE A 450 -6.91 20.97 -4.82
CA ILE A 450 -7.35 20.62 -3.47
C ILE A 450 -8.70 19.87 -3.43
N TYR A 451 -9.57 20.09 -4.42
CA TYR A 451 -10.88 19.44 -4.49
C TYR A 451 -10.87 18.15 -5.31
N SER A 452 -9.77 17.84 -6.01
CA SER A 452 -9.72 16.74 -6.99
C SER A 452 -9.97 15.36 -6.38
N SER A 453 -9.49 15.09 -5.17
CA SER A 453 -9.74 13.85 -4.43
C SER A 453 -11.21 13.69 -4.03
N SER A 454 -11.83 14.77 -3.56
CA SER A 454 -13.26 14.80 -3.18
C SER A 454 -14.18 14.72 -4.40
N VAL A 455 -13.76 15.29 -5.54
CA VAL A 455 -14.44 15.14 -6.83
C VAL A 455 -14.38 13.68 -7.29
N ALA A 456 -13.21 13.04 -7.25
CA ALA A 456 -13.07 11.64 -7.64
C ALA A 456 -13.90 10.71 -6.72
N ALA A 457 -13.83 10.92 -5.40
CA ALA A 457 -14.62 10.17 -4.43
C ALA A 457 -16.14 10.38 -4.63
N GLY A 458 -16.57 11.62 -4.91
CA GLY A 458 -17.97 11.91 -5.17
C GLY A 458 -18.50 11.32 -6.47
N ALA A 459 -17.68 11.29 -7.53
CA ALA A 459 -18.04 10.60 -8.76
C ALA A 459 -18.17 9.08 -8.54
N GLN A 460 -17.26 8.49 -7.75
CA GLN A 460 -17.36 7.08 -7.38
C GLN A 460 -18.60 6.78 -6.54
N SER A 461 -18.91 7.62 -5.55
CA SER A 461 -20.13 7.51 -4.73
C SER A 461 -21.40 7.58 -5.60
N GLY A 462 -21.42 8.45 -6.62
CA GLY A 462 -22.52 8.49 -7.59
C GLY A 462 -22.67 7.20 -8.41
N ILE A 463 -21.56 6.52 -8.74
CA ILE A 463 -21.61 5.22 -9.43
C ILE A 463 -22.02 4.07 -8.51
N GLU A 464 -21.63 4.10 -7.24
CA GLU A 464 -22.11 3.14 -6.24
C GLU A 464 -23.63 3.26 -6.07
N GLU A 465 -24.15 4.48 -6.02
CA GLU A 465 -25.60 4.74 -6.03
C GLU A 465 -26.25 4.28 -7.34
N CYS A 466 -25.61 4.49 -8.49
CA CYS A 466 -26.08 3.98 -9.78
C CYS A 466 -26.19 2.44 -9.79
N LYS A 467 -25.16 1.73 -9.30
CA LYS A 467 -25.18 0.27 -9.15
C LYS A 467 -26.30 -0.19 -8.23
N TYR A 468 -26.53 0.56 -7.15
CA TYR A 468 -27.62 0.26 -6.22
C TYR A 468 -29.01 0.43 -6.87
N GLN A 469 -29.24 1.55 -7.56
CA GLN A 469 -30.53 1.82 -8.24
C GLN A 469 -30.85 0.80 -9.33
N PHE A 470 -29.83 0.35 -10.06
CA PHE A 470 -29.98 -0.58 -11.18
C PHE A 470 -29.65 -2.03 -10.82
N ALA A 471 -29.56 -2.37 -9.53
CA ALA A 471 -29.14 -3.71 -9.07
C ALA A 471 -30.04 -4.85 -9.60
N TRP A 472 -31.29 -4.53 -9.93
CA TRP A 472 -32.31 -5.49 -10.39
C TRP A 472 -32.68 -5.33 -11.88
N ASP A 473 -32.00 -4.43 -12.58
CA ASP A 473 -32.19 -4.19 -14.01
C ASP A 473 -31.22 -4.99 -14.88
N ARG A 474 -31.58 -5.19 -16.15
CA ARG A 474 -30.70 -5.86 -17.13
C ARG A 474 -29.38 -5.11 -17.36
N TRP A 475 -29.41 -3.79 -17.18
CA TRP A 475 -28.23 -2.94 -17.16
C TRP A 475 -27.99 -2.55 -15.71
N ASN A 476 -26.95 -3.09 -15.08
CA ASN A 476 -26.69 -2.99 -13.64
C ASN A 476 -25.60 -1.96 -13.30
N CYS A 477 -25.50 -0.89 -14.10
CA CYS A 477 -24.44 0.12 -13.99
C CYS A 477 -23.01 -0.49 -13.92
N PRO A 478 -22.55 -1.19 -14.96
CA PRO A 478 -21.27 -1.90 -14.95
C PRO A 478 -20.09 -0.92 -14.88
N GLU A 479 -18.95 -1.34 -14.34
CA GLU A 479 -17.78 -0.46 -14.07
C GLU A 479 -17.24 0.28 -15.30
N ARG A 480 -17.45 -0.26 -16.50
CA ARG A 480 -17.17 0.43 -17.77
C ARG A 480 -17.95 1.75 -17.95
N ALA A 481 -19.04 1.95 -17.22
CA ALA A 481 -19.82 3.19 -17.22
C ALA A 481 -19.15 4.33 -16.45
N LEU A 482 -18.14 4.04 -15.61
CA LEU A 482 -17.35 5.03 -14.86
C LEU A 482 -16.40 5.84 -15.77
N GLN A 483 -16.14 5.38 -17.01
CA GLN A 483 -15.29 6.10 -17.96
C GLN A 483 -16.00 7.37 -18.48
N LEU A 484 -15.91 8.44 -17.70
CA LEU A 484 -16.20 9.82 -18.09
C LEU A 484 -15.17 10.38 -19.11
N SER A 485 -14.60 9.53 -19.98
CA SER A 485 -13.58 9.93 -20.96
C SER A 485 -13.72 9.21 -22.30
N THR A 486 -14.00 10.05 -23.30
CA THR A 486 -13.53 10.17 -24.70
C THR A 486 -12.98 8.98 -25.52
N HIS A 487 -12.63 7.81 -24.99
CA HIS A 487 -12.09 6.71 -25.80
C HIS A 487 -13.11 5.59 -26.08
N SER A 488 -13.63 5.65 -27.31
CA SER A 488 -14.10 4.57 -28.21
C SER A 488 -15.03 3.44 -27.74
N SER A 489 -15.30 3.19 -26.45
CA SER A 489 -16.08 2.00 -26.03
C SER A 489 -17.56 2.26 -25.68
N LEU A 490 -17.99 3.51 -25.49
CA LEU A 490 -19.38 3.87 -25.20
C LEU A 490 -19.83 5.11 -26.00
N ARG A 491 -19.82 5.00 -27.34
CA ARG A 491 -20.41 6.00 -28.26
C ARG A 491 -21.96 6.06 -28.23
N SER A 492 -22.63 5.39 -27.30
CA SER A 492 -24.09 5.40 -27.22
C SER A 492 -24.58 6.60 -26.38
N ALA A 493 -25.50 7.39 -26.92
CA ALA A 493 -26.25 8.40 -26.19
C ALA A 493 -27.60 7.77 -25.83
N ASN A 494 -27.72 7.23 -24.62
CA ASN A 494 -28.88 6.47 -24.16
C ASN A 494 -29.34 6.94 -22.77
N ARG A 495 -30.47 6.43 -22.29
CA ARG A 495 -31.09 6.91 -21.04
C ARG A 495 -30.24 6.55 -19.82
N GLU A 496 -29.51 5.45 -19.91
CA GLU A 496 -28.62 4.93 -18.87
C GLU A 496 -27.37 5.82 -18.72
N THR A 497 -26.76 6.25 -19.83
CA THR A 497 -25.64 7.21 -19.81
C THR A 497 -26.09 8.59 -19.33
N ALA A 498 -27.30 9.03 -19.70
CA ALA A 498 -27.87 10.27 -19.16
C ALA A 498 -27.99 10.23 -17.63
N PHE A 499 -28.43 9.09 -17.08
CA PHE A 499 -28.49 8.88 -15.63
C PHE A 499 -27.10 8.89 -14.99
N VAL A 500 -26.12 8.23 -15.60
CA VAL A 500 -24.72 8.18 -15.12
C VAL A 500 -24.12 9.59 -15.00
N HIS A 501 -24.29 10.43 -16.02
CA HIS A 501 -23.82 11.82 -15.99
C HIS A 501 -24.51 12.64 -14.89
N ALA A 502 -25.83 12.50 -14.73
CA ALA A 502 -26.58 13.19 -13.69
C ALA A 502 -26.17 12.74 -12.28
N ILE A 503 -26.12 11.43 -12.00
CA ILE A 503 -25.83 10.90 -10.66
C ILE A 503 -24.37 11.12 -10.25
N SER A 504 -23.44 11.08 -11.21
CA SER A 504 -22.02 11.38 -10.94
C SER A 504 -21.84 12.86 -10.59
N SER A 505 -22.48 13.76 -11.34
CA SER A 505 -22.45 15.20 -11.07
C SER A 505 -23.10 15.57 -9.73
N ALA A 506 -24.17 14.85 -9.36
CA ALA A 506 -24.82 14.96 -8.05
C ALA A 506 -23.94 14.43 -6.91
N GLY A 507 -23.27 13.29 -7.11
CA GLY A 507 -22.38 12.68 -6.12
C GLY A 507 -21.15 13.55 -5.81
N VAL A 508 -20.56 14.17 -6.85
CA VAL A 508 -19.50 15.18 -6.72
C VAL A 508 -19.99 16.38 -5.89
N MET A 509 -21.14 16.95 -6.24
CA MET A 509 -21.72 18.08 -5.53
C MET A 509 -22.03 17.74 -4.06
N TYR A 510 -22.60 16.58 -3.79
CA TYR A 510 -22.92 16.11 -2.45
C TYR A 510 -21.66 15.98 -1.59
N THR A 511 -20.63 15.33 -2.12
CA THR A 511 -19.36 15.08 -1.41
C THR A 511 -18.64 16.40 -1.11
N LEU A 512 -18.57 17.30 -2.08
CA LEU A 512 -17.96 18.62 -1.88
C LEU A 512 -18.72 19.48 -0.87
N THR A 513 -20.05 19.44 -0.92
CA THR A 513 -20.90 20.14 0.05
C THR A 513 -20.69 19.59 1.46
N ARG A 514 -20.63 18.26 1.59
CA ARG A 514 -20.47 17.58 2.87
C ARG A 514 -19.12 17.86 3.51
N ASN A 515 -18.05 17.72 2.73
CA ASN A 515 -16.68 17.99 3.18
C ASN A 515 -16.52 19.47 3.58
N CYS A 516 -17.21 20.37 2.87
CA CYS A 516 -17.27 21.77 3.24
C CYS A 516 -17.90 22.01 4.62
N SER A 517 -19.04 21.38 4.91
CA SER A 517 -19.73 21.49 6.20
C SER A 517 -18.98 20.82 7.35
N LEU A 518 -18.11 19.85 7.05
CA LEU A 518 -17.26 19.18 8.03
C LEU A 518 -15.99 19.98 8.36
N GLY A 519 -15.70 21.03 7.58
CA GLY A 519 -14.49 21.83 7.73
C GLY A 519 -13.25 21.20 7.07
N ASP A 520 -13.43 20.29 6.12
CA ASP A 520 -12.31 19.62 5.42
C ASP A 520 -11.63 20.54 4.40
N PHE A 521 -12.19 21.71 4.10
CA PHE A 521 -11.65 22.69 3.17
C PHE A 521 -11.53 24.08 3.81
N ASP A 522 -10.35 24.70 3.72
CA ASP A 522 -10.09 26.03 4.30
C ASP A 522 -10.85 27.17 3.60
N ASN A 523 -11.16 26.99 2.32
CA ASN A 523 -11.74 28.02 1.45
C ASN A 523 -13.27 27.97 1.37
N CYS A 524 -13.92 27.13 2.18
CA CYS A 524 -15.37 27.07 2.22
C CYS A 524 -15.82 26.73 3.65
N GLY A 525 -17.03 27.14 4.01
CA GLY A 525 -17.59 26.89 5.33
C GLY A 525 -19.09 26.69 5.27
N CYS A 526 -19.71 26.66 6.44
CA CYS A 526 -21.15 26.52 6.62
C CYS A 526 -21.94 27.61 5.87
N ASP A 527 -23.13 27.26 5.37
CA ASP A 527 -24.08 28.25 4.87
C ASP A 527 -24.79 28.93 6.05
N ASP A 528 -24.29 30.10 6.45
CA ASP A 528 -24.86 30.88 7.56
C ASP A 528 -26.06 31.75 7.14
N SER A 529 -26.49 31.71 5.87
CA SER A 529 -27.52 32.63 5.34
C SER A 529 -28.87 32.56 6.07
N ARG A 530 -29.14 31.45 6.77
CA ARG A 530 -30.37 31.23 7.53
C ARG A 530 -30.17 31.28 9.03
N ASN A 531 -28.94 31.31 9.54
CA ASN A 531 -28.68 31.27 10.98
C ASN A 531 -29.36 32.46 11.68
N GLY A 532 -30.10 32.17 12.74
CA GLY A 532 -30.92 33.15 13.48
C GLY A 532 -32.32 33.41 12.89
N GLN A 533 -32.68 32.89 11.72
CA GLN A 533 -34.03 33.03 11.16
C GLN A 533 -35.01 32.02 11.76
N ARG A 534 -36.32 32.34 11.77
CA ARG A 534 -37.38 31.39 12.18
C ARG A 534 -37.58 30.34 11.08
N GLY A 535 -37.27 29.08 11.39
CA GLY A 535 -37.44 27.95 10.45
C GLY A 535 -38.83 27.32 10.45
N GLY A 536 -39.68 27.72 11.40
CA GLY A 536 -41.05 27.25 11.59
C GLY A 536 -41.59 27.73 12.93
N HIS A 537 -42.74 27.21 13.36
CA HIS A 537 -43.28 27.54 14.68
C HIS A 537 -42.38 26.95 15.78
N GLY A 538 -41.77 27.81 16.59
CA GLY A 538 -41.04 27.41 17.80
C GLY A 538 -39.56 27.02 17.64
N TRP A 539 -38.93 27.22 16.47
CA TRP A 539 -37.48 26.97 16.33
C TRP A 539 -36.77 27.99 15.43
N LEU A 540 -35.50 28.24 15.79
CA LEU A 540 -34.58 29.12 15.09
C LEU A 540 -33.52 28.27 14.38
N TRP A 541 -33.13 28.68 13.18
CA TRP A 541 -31.99 28.09 12.46
C TRP A 541 -30.70 28.37 13.22
N GLY A 542 -29.86 27.34 13.38
CA GLY A 542 -28.55 27.43 14.00
C GLY A 542 -27.68 26.21 13.64
N GLY A 543 -26.39 26.30 13.94
CA GLY A 543 -25.40 25.27 13.60
C GLY A 543 -24.81 25.45 12.20
N CYS A 544 -24.20 24.39 11.67
CA CYS A 544 -23.58 24.39 10.35
C CYS A 544 -24.54 23.85 9.29
N SER A 545 -25.06 24.72 8.41
CA SER A 545 -25.87 24.28 7.28
C SER A 545 -24.99 23.95 6.07
N ASP A 546 -25.44 22.99 5.27
CA ASP A 546 -24.73 22.54 4.07
C ASP A 546 -24.61 23.65 3.01
N ASN A 547 -23.37 23.97 2.61
CA ASN A 547 -23.08 24.97 1.57
C ASN A 547 -23.24 24.39 0.15
N VAL A 548 -24.50 24.16 -0.21
CA VAL A 548 -24.89 23.53 -1.47
C VAL A 548 -24.46 24.36 -2.69
N GLY A 549 -24.41 25.70 -2.56
CA GLY A 549 -23.98 26.59 -3.65
C GLY A 549 -22.50 26.43 -4.00
N PHE A 550 -21.66 26.23 -2.98
CA PHE A 550 -20.24 25.91 -3.17
C PHE A 550 -20.06 24.57 -3.90
N GLY A 551 -20.73 23.50 -3.42
CA GLY A 551 -20.65 22.18 -4.03
C GLY A 551 -21.13 22.15 -5.49
N GLU A 552 -22.18 22.91 -5.81
CA GLU A 552 -22.69 23.07 -7.17
C GLU A 552 -21.66 23.75 -8.09
N ALA A 553 -21.07 24.86 -7.64
CA ALA A 553 -20.12 25.64 -8.43
C ALA A 553 -18.86 24.83 -8.77
N ILE A 554 -18.30 24.11 -7.79
CA ILE A 554 -17.09 23.30 -8.00
C ILE A 554 -17.41 22.04 -8.82
N SER A 555 -18.54 21.36 -8.57
CA SER A 555 -18.98 20.22 -9.39
C SER A 555 -19.13 20.61 -10.86
N LYS A 556 -19.69 21.80 -11.14
CA LYS A 556 -19.78 22.35 -12.49
C LYS A 556 -18.41 22.49 -13.15
N GLN A 557 -17.46 23.14 -12.47
CA GLN A 557 -16.13 23.39 -13.04
C GLN A 557 -15.34 22.12 -13.37
N PHE A 558 -15.53 21.04 -12.61
CA PHE A 558 -14.81 19.78 -12.85
C PHE A 558 -15.51 18.86 -13.84
N VAL A 559 -16.80 18.63 -13.65
CA VAL A 559 -17.54 17.65 -14.44
C VAL A 559 -17.81 18.17 -15.86
N ASP A 560 -18.02 19.48 -16.03
CA ASP A 560 -18.25 20.07 -17.35
C ASP A 560 -16.95 20.28 -18.13
N ALA A 561 -15.80 20.47 -17.45
CA ALA A 561 -14.49 20.58 -18.11
C ALA A 561 -14.02 19.29 -18.79
N LEU A 562 -14.66 18.15 -18.47
CA LEU A 562 -14.43 16.88 -19.18
C LEU A 562 -15.09 16.86 -20.57
N GLU A 563 -16.07 17.73 -20.82
CA GLU A 563 -16.78 17.83 -22.08
C GLU A 563 -16.10 18.89 -22.98
N THR A 564 -15.02 18.50 -23.66
CA THR A 564 -14.26 19.42 -24.54
C THR A 564 -14.83 19.53 -25.96
N GLY A 565 -15.86 18.74 -26.30
CA GLY A 565 -16.49 18.72 -27.62
C GLY A 565 -17.58 19.79 -27.78
N GLN A 566 -17.87 20.19 -29.02
CA GLN A 566 -19.04 21.04 -29.38
C GLN A 566 -20.13 20.24 -30.10
N ASP A 567 -20.13 18.91 -29.94
CA ASP A 567 -21.10 18.02 -30.58
C ASP A 567 -22.40 17.90 -29.76
N ALA A 568 -23.47 17.38 -30.39
CA ALA A 568 -24.76 17.18 -29.74
C ALA A 568 -24.67 16.31 -28.45
N ARG A 569 -23.63 15.47 -28.35
CA ARG A 569 -23.34 14.66 -27.17
C ARG A 569 -22.78 15.51 -26.03
N ALA A 570 -21.80 16.37 -26.28
CA ALA A 570 -21.33 17.30 -25.26
C ALA A 570 -22.48 18.18 -24.73
N ALA A 571 -23.37 18.64 -25.60
CA ALA A 571 -24.57 19.38 -25.19
C ALA A 571 -25.52 18.55 -24.30
N MET A 572 -25.74 17.28 -24.64
CA MET A 572 -26.54 16.35 -23.83
C MET A 572 -25.86 16.08 -22.47
N ASN A 573 -24.55 15.88 -22.45
CA ASN A 573 -23.78 15.60 -21.24
C ASN A 573 -23.79 16.81 -20.30
N LEU A 574 -23.55 18.01 -20.81
CA LEU A 574 -23.66 19.26 -20.05
C LEU A 574 -25.07 19.43 -19.46
N HIS A 575 -26.12 19.15 -20.24
CA HIS A 575 -27.51 19.18 -19.75
C HIS A 575 -27.76 18.19 -18.61
N ASN A 576 -27.30 16.94 -18.76
CA ASN A 576 -27.50 15.90 -17.74
C ASN A 576 -26.67 16.18 -16.47
N ASN A 577 -25.43 16.66 -16.63
CA ASN A 577 -24.58 17.10 -15.53
C ASN A 577 -25.25 18.23 -14.74
N GLU A 578 -25.87 19.20 -15.43
CA GLU A 578 -26.63 20.29 -14.81
C GLU A 578 -27.91 19.78 -14.12
N ALA A 579 -28.64 18.84 -14.74
CA ALA A 579 -29.81 18.21 -14.15
C ALA A 579 -29.48 17.46 -12.84
N GLY A 580 -28.29 16.85 -12.75
CA GLY A 580 -27.78 16.22 -11.53
C GLY A 580 -27.44 17.21 -10.41
N ARG A 581 -26.93 18.41 -10.76
CA ARG A 581 -26.54 19.45 -9.78
C ARG A 581 -27.71 20.32 -9.32
N LYS A 582 -28.74 20.48 -10.15
CA LYS A 582 -29.86 21.35 -9.79
C LYS A 582 -30.59 20.81 -8.57
N LYS A 583 -30.54 21.58 -7.48
CA LYS A 583 -31.44 21.42 -6.33
C LYS A 583 -32.87 21.42 -6.86
N GLY A 584 -33.64 20.40 -6.54
CA GLY A 584 -35.07 20.30 -6.84
C GLY A 584 -35.93 21.35 -6.14
N LYS A 585 -35.54 22.63 -6.18
CA LYS A 585 -36.30 23.77 -5.64
C LYS A 585 -37.57 24.03 -6.45
N ASN A 586 -37.65 23.54 -7.70
CA ASN A 586 -38.85 23.56 -8.52
C ASN A 586 -39.18 22.17 -9.11
N LEU A 587 -39.06 21.10 -8.31
CA LEU A 587 -39.67 19.83 -8.72
C LEU A 587 -41.19 20.04 -8.78
N SER A 588 -41.73 19.93 -9.98
CA SER A 588 -43.16 20.03 -10.22
C SER A 588 -43.91 18.99 -9.38
N LYS A 589 -45.19 19.25 -9.08
CA LYS A 589 -46.08 18.26 -8.43
C LYS A 589 -46.13 16.92 -9.21
N TRP A 590 -45.76 16.98 -10.49
CA TRP A 590 -45.62 15.86 -11.42
C TRP A 590 -44.38 15.00 -11.13
N GLU A 591 -43.22 15.60 -10.87
CA GLU A 591 -41.97 14.87 -10.57
C GLU A 591 -41.94 14.32 -9.14
N LYS A 592 -42.58 15.00 -8.17
CA LYS A 592 -42.78 14.46 -6.81
C LYS A 592 -43.66 13.21 -6.77
N ARG A 593 -44.47 12.99 -7.81
CA ARG A 593 -45.29 11.79 -7.98
C ARG A 593 -44.53 10.64 -8.67
N SER A 594 -43.23 10.80 -8.95
CA SER A 594 -42.40 9.81 -9.65
C SER A 594 -42.47 8.42 -9.02
N CYS A 595 -42.39 8.25 -7.69
CA CYS A 595 -42.57 6.93 -7.06
C CYS A 595 -43.96 6.32 -7.30
N LYS A 596 -45.03 7.13 -7.28
CA LYS A 596 -46.40 6.68 -7.54
C LYS A 596 -46.65 6.36 -9.01
N ARG A 597 -45.95 7.05 -9.91
CA ARG A 597 -45.95 6.79 -11.35
C ARG A 597 -45.11 5.56 -11.71
N LEU A 598 -43.92 5.41 -11.12
CA LEU A 598 -43.03 4.26 -11.29
C LEU A 598 -43.70 2.95 -10.86
N CYS A 599 -44.30 2.91 -9.65
CA CYS A 599 -45.09 1.73 -9.27
C CYS A 599 -46.30 1.55 -10.21
N GLY A 600 -46.98 2.64 -10.59
CA GLY A 600 -48.18 2.61 -11.43
C GLY A 600 -47.95 2.16 -12.88
N GLU A 601 -46.85 2.55 -13.51
CA GLU A 601 -46.41 2.16 -14.86
C GLU A 601 -46.03 0.68 -14.92
N CYS A 602 -45.52 0.12 -13.81
CA CYS A 602 -45.29 -1.31 -13.63
C CYS A 602 -46.53 -2.10 -13.16
N GLY A 603 -47.72 -1.48 -13.09
CA GLY A 603 -48.97 -2.14 -12.68
C GLY A 603 -49.15 -2.35 -11.17
N LEU A 604 -48.29 -1.74 -10.36
CA LEU A 604 -48.26 -1.82 -8.89
C LEU A 604 -48.91 -0.56 -8.27
N ALA A 605 -49.27 -0.63 -7.00
CA ALA A 605 -49.74 0.50 -6.19
C ALA A 605 -48.68 0.87 -5.15
N VAL A 606 -48.63 2.15 -4.79
CA VAL A 606 -47.82 2.60 -3.65
C VAL A 606 -48.59 2.35 -2.37
N GLU A 607 -48.00 1.59 -1.45
CA GLU A 607 -48.47 1.38 -0.09
C GLU A 607 -47.54 2.13 0.88
N GLU A 608 -48.13 2.93 1.77
CA GLU A 608 -47.39 3.59 2.85
C GLU A 608 -47.34 2.67 4.05
N ARG A 609 -46.13 2.33 4.52
CA ARG A 609 -45.93 1.56 5.74
C ARG A 609 -45.10 2.36 6.73
N LYS A 610 -45.61 2.47 7.95
CA LYS A 610 -44.85 3.03 9.07
C LYS A 610 -43.89 1.96 9.57
N ALA A 611 -42.60 2.18 9.41
CA ALA A 611 -41.56 1.29 9.89
C ALA A 611 -40.84 1.95 11.08
N GLU A 612 -40.69 1.23 12.18
CA GLU A 612 -39.78 1.66 13.24
C GLU A 612 -38.35 1.48 12.76
N MET A 613 -37.61 2.57 12.70
CA MET A 613 -36.18 2.57 12.44
C MET A 613 -35.48 2.85 13.77
N VAL A 614 -34.58 1.93 14.15
CA VAL A 614 -33.71 2.10 15.30
C VAL A 614 -32.44 2.80 14.80
N SER A 615 -32.14 3.96 15.37
CA SER A 615 -30.97 4.76 15.05
C SER A 615 -30.19 5.08 16.32
N SER A 616 -28.87 5.12 16.21
CA SER A 616 -28.00 5.54 17.31
C SER A 616 -28.24 7.01 17.66
N CYS A 617 -28.49 7.31 18.93
CA CYS A 617 -28.72 8.65 19.46
C CYS A 617 -28.00 8.84 20.80
N ASN A 618 -27.93 10.08 21.30
CA ASN A 618 -27.34 10.41 22.60
C ASN A 618 -25.95 9.78 22.84
N CYS A 619 -25.14 9.79 21.78
CA CYS A 619 -23.83 9.18 21.76
C CYS A 619 -22.86 9.90 22.70
N LYS A 620 -22.23 9.16 23.62
CA LYS A 620 -21.16 9.66 24.49
C LYS A 620 -19.84 8.96 24.19
N PHE A 621 -18.79 9.76 24.16
CA PHE A 621 -17.42 9.28 23.99
C PHE A 621 -16.92 8.66 25.29
N HIS A 622 -16.38 7.45 25.18
CA HIS A 622 -15.83 6.72 26.33
C HIS A 622 -14.30 6.70 26.29
N TRP A 623 -13.68 6.37 25.15
CA TRP A 623 -12.22 6.47 24.91
C TRP A 623 -11.84 6.06 23.45
N CYS A 624 -10.76 6.62 22.89
CA CYS A 624 -10.05 6.22 21.64
C CYS A 624 -10.94 5.78 20.45
N CYS A 625 -12.04 6.49 20.18
CA CYS A 625 -13.04 6.24 19.13
C CYS A 625 -14.18 5.26 19.47
N ALA A 626 -14.24 4.71 20.69
CA ALA A 626 -15.40 3.98 21.19
C ALA A 626 -16.51 4.94 21.64
N VAL A 627 -17.57 5.03 20.83
CA VAL A 627 -18.75 5.85 21.10
C VAL A 627 -19.88 4.94 21.57
N LYS A 628 -20.31 5.11 22.82
CA LYS A 628 -21.51 4.43 23.32
C LYS A 628 -22.73 5.28 22.99
N CYS A 629 -23.58 4.76 22.12
CA CYS A 629 -24.84 5.39 21.77
C CYS A 629 -26.01 4.61 22.36
N GLU A 630 -27.06 5.34 22.71
CA GLU A 630 -28.37 4.75 22.98
C GLU A 630 -29.05 4.42 21.65
N GLN A 631 -29.95 3.44 21.66
CA GLN A 631 -30.77 3.10 20.50
C GLN A 631 -32.11 3.82 20.59
N CYS A 632 -32.28 4.88 19.79
CA CYS A 632 -33.56 5.57 19.65
C CYS A 632 -34.39 4.96 18.53
N ARG A 633 -35.65 4.62 18.83
CA ARG A 633 -36.62 4.20 17.82
C ARG A 633 -37.36 5.42 17.29
N LYS A 634 -37.40 5.56 15.98
CA LYS A 634 -38.20 6.58 15.28
C LYS A 634 -39.07 5.90 14.25
N THR A 635 -40.36 6.22 14.27
CA THR A 635 -41.31 5.71 13.28
C THR A 635 -41.20 6.55 12.02
N VAL A 636 -40.70 5.94 10.94
CA VAL A 636 -40.56 6.59 9.63
C VAL A 636 -41.57 6.00 8.65
N THR A 637 -42.22 6.85 7.86
CA THR A 637 -43.13 6.39 6.80
C THR A 637 -42.31 6.02 5.57
N LYS A 638 -42.32 4.73 5.22
CA LYS A 638 -41.69 4.19 4.01
C LYS A 638 -42.75 3.86 2.97
N TYR A 639 -42.41 4.05 1.70
CA TYR A 639 -43.30 3.83 0.58
C TYR A 639 -42.86 2.59 -0.19
N PHE A 640 -43.75 1.62 -0.40
CA PHE A 640 -43.46 0.36 -1.08
C PHE A 640 -44.34 0.20 -2.33
N CYS A 641 -43.79 -0.33 -3.42
CA CYS A 641 -44.59 -0.79 -4.54
C CYS A 641 -45.16 -2.19 -4.23
N VAL A 642 -46.48 -2.31 -4.16
CA VAL A 642 -47.16 -3.60 -3.95
C VAL A 642 -48.10 -3.90 -5.10
N LYS A 643 -48.37 -5.18 -5.38
CA LYS A 643 -49.39 -5.53 -6.38
C LYS A 643 -50.71 -4.89 -5.98
N LYS A 644 -51.37 -4.20 -6.92
CA LYS A 644 -52.74 -3.68 -6.70
C LYS A 644 -53.57 -4.86 -6.20
N GLY A 645 -54.02 -4.79 -4.95
CA GLY A 645 -54.84 -5.83 -4.36
C GLY A 645 -56.04 -6.07 -5.27
N GLY A 646 -56.09 -7.26 -5.87
CA GLY A 646 -57.27 -7.71 -6.58
C GLY A 646 -58.41 -7.79 -5.57
N GLN A 647 -59.40 -6.91 -5.73
CA GLN A 647 -60.74 -7.21 -5.25
C GLN A 647 -61.15 -8.57 -5.84
N ARG A 648 -61.53 -9.48 -4.95
CA ARG A 648 -62.27 -10.69 -5.30
C ARG A 648 -63.52 -10.30 -6.11
N GLY A 649 -63.57 -10.81 -7.35
CA GLY A 649 -64.76 -11.26 -8.07
C GLY A 649 -65.87 -10.25 -8.41
N ARG A 650 -66.07 -9.98 -9.71
CA ARG A 650 -67.34 -10.28 -10.40
C ARG A 650 -67.25 -10.06 -11.92
N ASN A 651 -67.60 -11.15 -12.62
CA ASN A 651 -68.25 -11.31 -13.93
C ASN A 651 -67.74 -10.61 -15.20
N GLU A 652 -67.33 -11.48 -16.13
CA GLU A 652 -67.73 -11.54 -17.55
C GLU A 652 -68.43 -10.31 -18.15
N SER A 653 -67.82 -9.70 -19.17
CA SER A 653 -68.25 -9.84 -20.58
C SER A 653 -67.64 -8.76 -21.50
N ALA A 654 -67.46 -9.16 -22.76
CA ALA A 654 -67.32 -8.35 -23.98
C ALA A 654 -65.96 -7.68 -24.31
N GLY A 655 -65.44 -8.06 -25.49
CA GLY A 655 -64.90 -7.07 -26.42
C GLY A 655 -63.47 -7.25 -26.92
N SER A 656 -63.21 -8.34 -27.65
CA SER A 656 -62.03 -8.46 -28.52
C SER A 656 -61.97 -7.33 -29.55
N ARG A 657 -60.93 -6.49 -29.52
CA ARG A 657 -60.40 -5.79 -30.71
C ARG A 657 -58.88 -5.73 -30.67
N ARG A 658 -58.27 -6.64 -31.42
CA ARG A 658 -56.86 -6.63 -31.83
C ARG A 658 -56.77 -6.17 -33.29
N LYS A 659 -55.64 -5.57 -33.67
CA LYS A 659 -55.16 -5.10 -35.01
C LYS A 659 -55.37 -3.59 -35.24
N ASN A 660 -54.41 -2.78 -35.69
CA ASN A 660 -53.07 -2.96 -36.27
C ASN A 660 -52.26 -1.67 -36.05
N LEU A 661 -50.97 -1.75 -35.71
CA LEU A 661 -50.06 -0.60 -35.87
C LEU A 661 -49.36 -0.69 -37.23
N ARG A 662 -49.67 0.25 -38.12
CA ARG A 662 -48.94 0.51 -39.36
C ARG A 662 -47.66 1.29 -39.06
N LEU A 663 -46.55 0.80 -39.60
CA LEU A 663 -45.31 1.52 -39.86
C LEU A 663 -45.58 2.78 -40.71
N ARG A 664 -44.97 3.92 -40.34
CA ARG A 664 -44.73 5.01 -41.29
C ARG A 664 -43.35 5.61 -41.09
N LYS A 665 -42.58 5.53 -42.19
CA LYS A 665 -41.23 6.06 -42.40
C LYS A 665 -41.21 7.58 -42.38
N LYS A 666 -40.03 8.10 -42.03
CA LYS A 666 -39.50 9.46 -42.25
C LYS A 666 -39.76 9.98 -43.67
N HIS A 667 -40.03 11.27 -43.77
CA HIS A 667 -39.27 12.18 -44.63
C HIS A 667 -38.55 13.18 -43.74
#